data_AF-A0A3N7DR94-F1
#
_entry.id   AF-A0A3N7DR94-F1
#
_cell.length_a   1.000
_cell.length_b   1.000
_cell.length_c   1.000
_cell.angle_alpha   90.00
_cell.angle_beta   90.00
_cell.angle_gamma   90.00
#
_symmetry.space_group_name_H-M   'P 1'
#
loop_
_entity.id
_entity.type
_entity.pdbx_description
1 polymer ?
#
loop_
_entity_poly.entity_id
_entity_poly.type
_entity_poly.pdbx_seq_one_letter_code
_entity_poly.pdbx_strand_id
1 'polypeptide(L)'
;MESAVFFNRDLSWLSFNERVLMEASKATVPILERIKFLSIYSSNLDEFYRVRMPVLMWDFELAKQKINQQQQKFGEIMVKQILPELEAQNIHWLYNKPIPASISAQVSDIFFNEVLAYIHSVCIDRDLTDFFAENNKLYQVIILRDQQGTERMELISIPSEVLQRLYAIPAGEEQYVVFLEDIIKHHLAYLFPHDVIHGAYNLKITRNAALKIGQEYAEDITIALEKQLETRDFGFATRFLYEPGIPLRNIYRVIHALNLHKAAVVEGGTYHNLKDLNNFPLDGKQFGYPKWPAAVAERIAEKDTLFNHILRKDILINVPYQNYDAVLRFFNEASNDVSVEEIYVTLYRVASNSRIVNALMTAAKNGKKVVVLVELKARFDEANNIKWAKQMKAAGVRIVYSNLDLKVHAKVGLVKRTIEGETQYLGLLATGNLNESTAKFYTDHILLTAHQPMLQELESLFGFLSKKKKTPADEDQISFEHLLVAQFNLQKVFLDLIQREIDHAEQGLPASIVIKMNNLEEQVLITKLYEASQAGVKIQLIIRGICCLVPGQAGLSENITVRRIVDRYLEHGRIFIFHNNGENDIYMGSADWMNRNIYSRIEVCFPLYDADLKRLIMEIITLQLQDNVQAVNISATMQNEALNGPNPLRSQEAIYQLLQKFNVN
;
A
#
# COMPACT_ATOMS: atom_id res chain seq x y z
N MET A 1 5.96 38.76 -2.58
CA MET A 1 6.36 37.35 -2.67
C MET A 1 5.43 36.71 -3.68
N GLU A 2 5.96 36.29 -4.83
CA GLU A 2 5.20 35.43 -5.74
C GLU A 2 4.77 34.18 -4.96
N SER A 3 3.52 33.75 -5.11
CA SER A 3 3.00 32.57 -4.42
C SER A 3 3.84 31.35 -4.79
N ALA A 4 4.35 30.61 -3.80
CA ALA A 4 5.12 29.40 -4.03
C ALA A 4 4.36 28.43 -4.97
N VAL A 5 5.08 27.84 -5.91
CA VAL A 5 4.50 26.96 -6.94
C VAL A 5 4.48 25.51 -6.42
N PHE A 6 3.34 24.85 -6.57
CA PHE A 6 3.14 23.45 -6.18
C PHE A 6 2.50 22.66 -7.30
N PHE A 7 2.90 21.40 -7.45
CA PHE A 7 2.14 20.45 -8.24
C PHE A 7 0.81 20.09 -7.60
N ASN A 8 -0.20 19.85 -8.43
CA ASN A 8 -1.44 19.25 -7.96
C ASN A 8 -1.17 17.82 -7.46
N ARG A 9 -1.62 17.55 -6.23
CA ARG A 9 -1.48 16.28 -5.53
C ARG A 9 -2.02 15.08 -6.31
N ASP A 10 -3.21 15.20 -6.89
CA ASP A 10 -3.89 14.11 -7.59
C ASP A 10 -3.28 13.84 -8.97
N LEU A 11 -2.82 14.89 -9.66
CA LEU A 11 -2.02 14.72 -10.89
C LEU A 11 -0.67 14.06 -10.58
N SER A 12 -0.03 14.43 -9.48
CA SER A 12 1.21 13.81 -9.00
C SER A 12 1.02 12.32 -8.67
N TRP A 13 -0.15 11.96 -8.10
CA TRP A 13 -0.54 10.56 -7.91
C TRP A 13 -0.72 9.81 -9.23
N LEU A 14 -1.35 10.43 -10.24
CA LEU A 14 -1.49 9.83 -11.58
C LEU A 14 -0.14 9.63 -12.27
N SER A 15 0.81 10.56 -12.09
CA SER A 15 2.20 10.41 -12.55
C SER A 15 2.91 9.24 -11.84
N PHE A 16 2.61 9.00 -10.55
CA PHE A 16 3.09 7.80 -9.86
C PHE A 16 2.48 6.52 -10.46
N ASN A 17 1.18 6.47 -10.70
CA ASN A 17 0.55 5.28 -11.26
C ASN A 17 1.00 5.02 -12.70
N GLU A 18 1.29 6.06 -13.48
CA GLU A 18 1.97 5.95 -14.78
C GLU A 18 3.32 5.26 -14.64
N ARG A 19 4.11 5.62 -13.61
CA ARG A 19 5.39 4.96 -13.35
C ARG A 19 5.23 3.47 -13.04
N VAL A 20 4.16 3.05 -12.38
CA VAL A 20 3.83 1.62 -12.20
C VAL A 20 3.58 0.95 -13.57
N LEU A 21 2.82 1.61 -14.44
CA LEU A 21 2.54 1.12 -15.78
C LEU A 21 3.80 1.00 -16.66
N MET A 22 4.78 1.88 -16.45
CA MET A 22 6.09 1.80 -17.11
C MET A 22 6.87 0.53 -16.75
N GLU A 23 6.70 -0.05 -15.55
CA GLU A 23 7.33 -1.36 -15.26
C GLU A 23 6.71 -2.49 -16.08
N ALA A 24 5.40 -2.43 -16.33
CA ALA A 24 4.71 -3.42 -17.16
C ALA A 24 5.17 -3.37 -18.63
N SER A 25 5.74 -2.26 -19.11
CA SER A 25 6.21 -2.12 -20.50
C SER A 25 7.69 -2.47 -20.71
N LYS A 26 8.46 -2.73 -19.65
CA LYS A 26 9.89 -3.02 -19.72
C LYS A 26 10.15 -4.50 -20.01
N ALA A 27 10.80 -4.78 -21.14
CA ALA A 27 11.19 -6.15 -21.52
C ALA A 27 12.20 -6.81 -20.56
N THR A 28 12.93 -6.02 -19.76
CA THR A 28 13.84 -6.53 -18.72
C THR A 28 13.11 -7.05 -17.48
N VAL A 29 11.81 -6.77 -17.35
CA VAL A 29 10.97 -7.29 -16.28
C VAL A 29 10.34 -8.61 -16.77
N PRO A 30 10.42 -9.71 -15.99
CA PRO A 30 9.79 -10.98 -16.36
C PRO A 30 8.29 -10.85 -16.61
N ILE A 31 7.76 -11.65 -17.53
CA ILE A 31 6.37 -11.50 -18.03
C ILE A 31 5.31 -11.58 -16.93
N LEU A 32 5.46 -12.48 -15.96
CA LEU A 32 4.50 -12.60 -14.86
C LEU A 32 4.53 -11.36 -13.97
N GLU A 33 5.69 -10.75 -13.79
CA GLU A 33 5.86 -9.53 -13.00
C GLU A 33 5.27 -8.32 -13.74
N ARG A 34 5.39 -8.27 -15.07
CA ARG A 34 4.70 -7.25 -15.89
C ARG A 34 3.17 -7.37 -15.78
N ILE A 35 2.64 -8.59 -15.80
CA ILE A 35 1.21 -8.85 -15.57
C ILE A 35 0.79 -8.40 -14.16
N LYS A 36 1.61 -8.66 -13.12
CA LYS A 36 1.38 -8.13 -11.77
C LYS A 36 1.43 -6.60 -11.72
N PHE A 37 2.32 -5.94 -12.46
CA PHE A 37 2.32 -4.47 -12.55
C PHE A 37 1.05 -3.93 -13.21
N LEU A 38 0.50 -4.61 -14.22
CA LEU A 38 -0.81 -4.28 -14.78
C LEU A 38 -1.94 -4.45 -13.75
N SER A 39 -1.89 -5.52 -12.94
CA SER A 39 -2.80 -5.70 -11.79
C SER A 39 -2.69 -4.54 -10.79
N ILE A 40 -1.48 -4.19 -10.36
CA ILE A 40 -1.23 -3.13 -9.39
C ILE A 40 -1.73 -1.79 -9.93
N TYR A 41 -1.44 -1.47 -11.18
CA TYR A 41 -1.95 -0.28 -11.87
C TYR A 41 -3.49 -0.21 -11.81
N SER A 42 -4.16 -1.31 -12.16
CA SER A 42 -5.63 -1.40 -12.16
C SER A 42 -6.22 -1.23 -10.74
N SER A 43 -5.62 -1.91 -9.75
CA SER A 43 -6.03 -1.80 -8.35
C SER A 43 -5.87 -0.38 -7.82
N ASN A 44 -4.75 0.28 -8.13
CA ASN A 44 -4.49 1.66 -7.75
C ASN A 44 -5.52 2.61 -8.38
N LEU A 45 -5.81 2.45 -9.67
CA LEU A 45 -6.77 3.30 -10.38
C LEU A 45 -8.19 3.14 -9.82
N ASP A 46 -8.58 1.93 -9.43
CA ASP A 46 -9.85 1.69 -8.76
C ASP A 46 -9.95 2.40 -7.40
N GLU A 47 -8.88 2.42 -6.61
CA GLU A 47 -8.80 3.22 -5.37
C GLU A 47 -8.95 4.72 -5.67
N PHE A 48 -8.29 5.21 -6.72
CA PHE A 48 -8.36 6.61 -7.13
C PHE A 48 -9.78 7.02 -7.52
N TYR A 49 -10.48 6.22 -8.33
CA TYR A 49 -11.88 6.46 -8.68
C TYR A 49 -12.81 6.42 -7.47
N ARG A 50 -12.53 5.55 -6.50
CA ARG A 50 -13.35 5.41 -5.30
C ARG A 50 -13.18 6.59 -4.34
N VAL A 51 -11.95 7.08 -4.16
CA VAL A 51 -11.63 8.03 -3.06
C VAL A 51 -11.34 9.44 -3.54
N ARG A 52 -10.70 9.59 -4.69
CA ARG A 52 -10.19 10.88 -5.17
C ARG A 52 -11.09 11.52 -6.20
N MET A 53 -11.58 10.74 -7.18
CA MET A 53 -12.44 11.29 -8.23
C MET A 53 -13.68 12.05 -7.71
N PRO A 54 -14.37 11.61 -6.63
CA PRO A 54 -15.54 12.33 -6.11
C PRO A 54 -15.21 13.70 -5.48
N VAL A 55 -13.95 13.98 -5.16
CA VAL A 55 -13.51 15.23 -4.52
C VAL A 55 -12.65 16.12 -5.44
N LEU A 56 -12.44 15.70 -6.68
CA LEU A 56 -11.71 16.46 -7.71
C LEU A 56 -12.62 17.52 -8.31
N MET A 57 -12.40 18.80 -7.98
CA MET A 57 -13.22 19.90 -8.48
C MET A 57 -12.63 20.61 -9.71
N TRP A 58 -11.36 21.02 -9.67
CA TRP A 58 -10.80 21.95 -10.67
C TRP A 58 -9.98 21.26 -11.78
N ASP A 59 -9.32 20.15 -11.48
CA ASP A 59 -8.45 19.42 -12.42
C ASP A 59 -9.10 18.15 -13.00
N PHE A 60 -10.43 18.07 -12.95
CA PHE A 60 -11.19 16.87 -13.33
C PHE A 60 -10.90 16.43 -14.78
N GLU A 61 -10.98 17.36 -15.74
CA GLU A 61 -10.77 17.04 -17.16
C GLU A 61 -9.32 16.65 -17.47
N LEU A 62 -8.34 17.33 -16.87
CA LEU A 62 -6.93 16.98 -17.04
C LEU A 62 -6.61 15.61 -16.44
N ALA A 63 -7.15 15.31 -15.25
CA ALA A 63 -7.04 13.99 -14.65
C ALA A 63 -7.66 12.91 -15.55
N LYS A 64 -8.85 13.15 -16.09
CA LYS A 64 -9.53 12.23 -17.02
C LYS A 64 -8.73 12.00 -18.29
N GLN A 65 -8.14 13.04 -18.88
CA GLN A 65 -7.28 12.93 -20.05
C GLN A 65 -6.05 12.05 -19.76
N LYS A 66 -5.36 12.27 -18.63
CA LYS A 66 -4.23 11.44 -18.22
C LYS A 66 -4.62 9.99 -17.97
N ILE A 67 -5.76 9.74 -17.32
CA ILE A 67 -6.27 8.38 -17.10
C ILE A 67 -6.52 7.69 -18.45
N ASN A 68 -7.17 8.37 -19.40
CA ASN A 68 -7.45 7.81 -20.72
C ASN A 68 -6.15 7.47 -21.48
N GLN A 69 -5.14 8.34 -21.44
CA GLN A 69 -3.83 8.07 -22.04
C GLN A 69 -3.15 6.84 -21.43
N GLN A 70 -3.18 6.72 -20.10
CA GLN A 70 -2.61 5.56 -19.41
C GLN A 70 -3.39 4.27 -19.70
N GLN A 71 -4.72 4.32 -19.76
CA GLN A 71 -5.56 3.17 -20.12
C GLN A 71 -5.33 2.73 -21.58
N GLN A 72 -5.13 3.66 -22.51
CA GLN A 72 -4.72 3.33 -23.87
C GLN A 72 -3.35 2.62 -23.85
N LYS A 73 -2.40 3.14 -23.06
CA LYS A 73 -1.07 2.53 -22.93
C LYS A 73 -1.12 1.13 -22.32
N PHE A 74 -1.99 0.92 -21.33
CA PHE A 74 -2.28 -0.40 -20.76
C PHE A 74 -2.72 -1.39 -21.86
N GLY A 75 -3.67 -0.99 -22.70
CA GLY A 75 -4.14 -1.80 -23.83
C GLY A 75 -3.04 -2.11 -24.84
N GLU A 76 -2.17 -1.13 -25.14
CA GLU A 76 -1.02 -1.34 -26.01
C GLU A 76 -0.02 -2.36 -25.45
N ILE A 77 0.31 -2.26 -24.16
CA ILE A 77 1.24 -3.20 -23.49
C ILE A 77 0.68 -4.61 -23.58
N MET A 78 -0.61 -4.77 -23.27
CA MET A 78 -1.32 -6.04 -23.37
C MET A 78 -1.24 -6.65 -24.77
N VAL A 79 -1.69 -5.90 -25.79
CA VAL A 79 -1.85 -6.41 -27.17
C VAL A 79 -0.52 -6.55 -27.91
N LYS A 80 0.39 -5.58 -27.76
CA LYS A 80 1.63 -5.53 -28.56
C LYS A 80 2.81 -6.22 -27.89
N GLN A 81 2.72 -6.54 -26.58
CA GLN A 81 3.84 -7.11 -25.85
C GLN A 81 3.48 -8.37 -25.06
N ILE A 82 2.52 -8.30 -24.13
CA ILE A 82 2.23 -9.43 -23.23
C ILE A 82 1.63 -10.62 -23.97
N LEU A 83 0.57 -10.42 -24.76
CA LEU A 83 -0.08 -11.52 -25.48
C LEU A 83 0.87 -12.22 -26.48
N PRO A 84 1.64 -11.50 -27.33
CA PRO A 84 2.59 -12.15 -28.24
C PRO A 84 3.72 -12.91 -27.52
N GLU A 85 4.20 -12.40 -26.39
CA GLU A 85 5.29 -13.06 -25.64
C GLU A 85 4.83 -14.34 -24.94
N LEU A 86 3.59 -14.37 -24.43
CA LEU A 86 2.96 -15.61 -23.94
C LEU A 86 2.77 -16.62 -25.09
N GLU A 87 2.29 -16.16 -26.24
CA GLU A 87 2.04 -17.01 -27.41
C GLU A 87 3.34 -17.65 -27.93
N ALA A 88 4.47 -16.92 -27.90
CA ALA A 88 5.80 -17.47 -28.23
C ALA A 88 6.28 -18.58 -27.28
N GLN A 89 5.61 -18.76 -26.14
CA GLN A 89 5.89 -19.79 -25.13
C GLN A 89 4.76 -20.84 -25.07
N ASN A 90 3.92 -20.95 -26.11
CA ASN A 90 2.75 -21.83 -26.20
C ASN A 90 1.68 -21.58 -25.11
N ILE A 91 1.62 -20.35 -24.59
CA ILE A 91 0.61 -19.92 -23.62
C ILE A 91 -0.36 -18.97 -24.32
N HIS A 92 -1.58 -19.43 -24.56
CA HIS A 92 -2.61 -18.68 -25.27
C HIS A 92 -3.60 -18.08 -24.27
N TRP A 93 -3.36 -16.85 -23.87
CA TRP A 93 -4.38 -16.09 -23.14
C TRP A 93 -5.48 -15.64 -24.11
N LEU A 94 -6.68 -16.20 -23.95
CA LEU A 94 -7.86 -15.87 -24.75
C LEU A 94 -8.43 -14.50 -24.33
N TYR A 95 -7.75 -13.44 -24.75
CA TYR A 95 -8.16 -12.07 -24.52
C TYR A 95 -8.91 -11.54 -25.74
N ASN A 96 -10.23 -11.34 -25.62
CA ASN A 96 -11.12 -10.95 -26.73
C ASN A 96 -11.11 -11.95 -27.90
N LYS A 97 -10.87 -13.23 -27.62
CA LYS A 97 -10.87 -14.32 -28.59
C LYS A 97 -11.92 -15.37 -28.19
N PRO A 98 -12.61 -16.01 -29.15
CA PRO A 98 -13.55 -17.08 -28.84
C PRO A 98 -12.81 -18.31 -28.27
N ILE A 99 -13.54 -19.12 -27.51
CA ILE A 99 -13.03 -20.38 -26.99
C ILE A 99 -12.83 -21.37 -28.16
N PRO A 100 -11.61 -21.89 -28.37
CA PRO A 100 -11.36 -22.81 -29.47
C PRO A 100 -11.98 -24.19 -29.21
N ALA A 101 -12.29 -24.89 -30.30
CA ALA A 101 -12.89 -26.23 -30.23
C ALA A 101 -12.03 -27.24 -29.46
N SER A 102 -10.70 -27.06 -29.46
CA SER A 102 -9.73 -27.91 -28.76
C SER A 102 -9.95 -27.97 -27.25
N ILE A 103 -10.39 -26.88 -26.62
CA ILE A 103 -10.61 -26.81 -25.16
C ILE A 103 -12.10 -26.74 -24.79
N SER A 104 -13.01 -26.68 -25.76
CA SER A 104 -14.43 -26.46 -25.52
C SER A 104 -15.04 -27.51 -24.59
N ALA A 105 -14.62 -28.78 -24.67
CA ALA A 105 -15.09 -29.84 -23.77
C ALA A 105 -14.67 -29.58 -22.32
N GLN A 106 -13.39 -29.26 -22.08
CA GLN A 106 -12.86 -28.96 -20.74
C GLN A 106 -13.51 -27.71 -20.15
N VAL A 107 -13.74 -26.68 -20.96
CA VAL A 107 -14.46 -25.47 -20.56
C VAL A 107 -15.90 -25.81 -20.17
N SER A 108 -16.55 -26.75 -20.87
CA SER A 108 -17.90 -27.22 -20.53
C SER A 108 -17.90 -27.95 -19.19
N ASP A 109 -16.91 -28.80 -18.93
CA ASP A 109 -16.78 -29.49 -17.64
C ASP A 109 -16.62 -28.49 -16.48
N ILE A 110 -15.76 -27.47 -16.64
CA ILE A 110 -15.61 -26.39 -15.65
C ILE A 110 -16.96 -25.69 -15.43
N PHE A 111 -17.67 -25.36 -16.52
CA PHE A 111 -18.95 -24.69 -16.41
C PHE A 111 -19.97 -25.52 -15.62
N PHE A 112 -20.20 -26.79 -16.00
CA PHE A 112 -21.24 -27.62 -15.40
C PHE A 112 -20.88 -28.13 -14.00
N ASN A 113 -19.61 -28.43 -13.73
CA ASN A 113 -19.19 -29.03 -12.47
C ASN A 113 -18.87 -27.98 -11.40
N GLU A 114 -18.36 -26.81 -11.79
CA GLU A 114 -17.88 -25.80 -10.84
C GLU A 114 -18.68 -24.49 -10.90
N VAL A 115 -18.95 -23.95 -12.10
CA VAL A 115 -19.48 -22.58 -12.23
C VAL A 115 -21.00 -22.51 -12.07
N LEU A 116 -21.74 -23.45 -12.67
CA LEU A 116 -23.20 -23.38 -12.83
C LEU A 116 -23.93 -23.24 -11.48
N ALA A 117 -23.43 -23.87 -10.42
CA ALA A 117 -23.99 -23.81 -9.08
C ALA A 117 -24.00 -22.39 -8.46
N TYR A 118 -23.18 -21.48 -8.98
CA TYR A 118 -23.04 -20.11 -8.49
C TYR A 118 -23.68 -19.07 -9.42
N ILE A 119 -24.26 -19.50 -10.55
CA ILE A 119 -24.89 -18.59 -11.50
C ILE A 119 -26.27 -18.15 -10.98
N HIS A 120 -26.43 -16.85 -10.84
CA HIS A 120 -27.68 -16.20 -10.50
C HIS A 120 -27.96 -15.09 -11.53
N SER A 121 -29.09 -15.18 -12.22
CA SER A 121 -29.54 -14.20 -13.21
C SER A 121 -30.69 -13.36 -12.68
N VAL A 122 -30.63 -12.05 -12.89
CA VAL A 122 -31.67 -11.10 -12.47
C VAL A 122 -32.19 -10.33 -13.67
N CYS A 123 -33.50 -10.39 -13.91
CA CYS A 123 -34.14 -9.64 -14.99
C CYS A 123 -34.25 -8.16 -14.61
N ILE A 124 -33.51 -7.28 -15.29
CA ILE A 124 -33.41 -5.86 -14.90
C ILE A 124 -34.56 -4.99 -15.40
N ASP A 125 -35.48 -5.56 -16.18
CA ASP A 125 -36.69 -4.87 -16.65
C ASP A 125 -37.91 -5.12 -15.75
N ARG A 126 -37.73 -5.85 -14.64
CA ARG A 126 -38.76 -6.09 -13.61
C ARG A 126 -38.51 -5.22 -12.38
N ASP A 127 -39.41 -5.30 -11.42
CA ASP A 127 -39.19 -4.68 -10.10
C ASP A 127 -37.95 -5.31 -9.44
N LEU A 128 -36.97 -4.47 -9.11
CA LEU A 128 -35.69 -4.85 -8.52
C LEU A 128 -35.64 -4.53 -7.02
N THR A 129 -36.78 -4.43 -6.35
CA THR A 129 -36.84 -4.06 -4.92
C THR A 129 -35.93 -4.95 -4.04
N ASP A 130 -35.80 -6.23 -4.39
CA ASP A 130 -35.00 -7.21 -3.65
C ASP A 130 -33.57 -7.40 -4.20
N PHE A 131 -33.16 -6.65 -5.23
CA PHE A 131 -31.84 -6.77 -5.82
C PHE A 131 -30.99 -5.52 -5.59
N PHE A 132 -29.76 -5.74 -5.11
CA PHE A 132 -28.78 -4.69 -4.96
C PHE A 132 -27.47 -5.07 -5.65
N ALA A 133 -27.02 -4.22 -6.58
CA ALA A 133 -25.74 -4.41 -7.23
C ALA A 133 -24.58 -4.06 -6.29
N GLU A 134 -23.94 -5.11 -5.78
CA GLU A 134 -22.81 -5.10 -4.86
C GLU A 134 -21.62 -4.25 -5.35
N ASN A 135 -20.90 -3.67 -4.39
CA ASN A 135 -19.73 -2.86 -4.63
C ASN A 135 -18.56 -3.68 -5.18
N ASN A 136 -17.89 -3.17 -6.21
CA ASN A 136 -16.67 -3.74 -6.82
C ASN A 136 -16.88 -5.12 -7.47
N LYS A 137 -18.11 -5.62 -7.51
CA LYS A 137 -18.47 -6.90 -8.12
C LYS A 137 -18.58 -6.77 -9.64
N LEU A 138 -18.20 -7.84 -10.32
CA LEU A 138 -18.33 -7.98 -11.76
C LEU A 138 -19.70 -8.54 -12.09
N TYR A 139 -20.30 -7.98 -13.14
CA TYR A 139 -21.56 -8.46 -13.70
C TYR A 139 -21.44 -8.60 -15.20
N GLN A 140 -22.36 -9.34 -15.79
CA GLN A 140 -22.55 -9.42 -17.22
C GLN A 140 -24.00 -9.15 -17.55
N VAL A 141 -24.25 -8.15 -18.41
CA VAL A 141 -25.58 -7.88 -18.94
C VAL A 141 -25.77 -8.64 -20.24
N ILE A 142 -26.83 -9.43 -20.30
CA ILE A 142 -27.22 -10.23 -21.45
C ILE A 142 -28.45 -9.58 -22.07
N ILE A 143 -28.35 -9.20 -23.33
CA ILE A 143 -29.46 -8.67 -24.11
C ILE A 143 -30.10 -9.86 -24.83
N LEU A 144 -31.32 -10.20 -24.45
CA LEU A 144 -32.08 -11.32 -24.98
C LEU A 144 -33.27 -10.81 -25.79
N ARG A 145 -33.67 -11.59 -26.79
CA ARG A 145 -34.93 -11.41 -27.49
C ARG A 145 -35.70 -12.72 -27.47
N ASP A 146 -36.94 -12.65 -27.00
CA ASP A 146 -37.82 -13.82 -27.00
C ASP A 146 -38.32 -14.16 -28.41
N GLN A 147 -39.06 -15.26 -28.54
CA GLN A 147 -39.64 -15.71 -29.81
C GLN A 147 -40.62 -14.71 -30.43
N GLN A 148 -41.19 -13.79 -29.64
CA GLN A 148 -42.11 -12.75 -30.10
C GLN A 148 -41.38 -11.47 -30.56
N GLY A 149 -40.05 -11.41 -30.37
CA GLY A 149 -39.24 -10.25 -30.70
C GLY A 149 -39.09 -9.24 -29.56
N THR A 150 -39.64 -9.53 -28.38
CA THR A 150 -39.55 -8.65 -27.20
C THR A 150 -38.15 -8.72 -26.62
N GLU A 151 -37.50 -7.55 -26.48
CA GLU A 151 -36.18 -7.44 -25.90
C GLU A 151 -36.26 -7.36 -24.37
N ARG A 152 -35.50 -8.22 -23.68
CA ARG A 152 -35.30 -8.13 -22.23
C ARG A 152 -33.82 -8.22 -21.88
N MET A 153 -33.46 -7.74 -20.70
CA MET A 153 -32.09 -7.84 -20.20
C MET A 153 -32.01 -8.66 -18.92
N GLU A 154 -31.01 -9.53 -18.87
CA GLU A 154 -30.65 -10.33 -17.71
C GLU A 154 -29.27 -9.90 -17.20
N LEU A 155 -29.12 -9.79 -15.89
CA LEU A 155 -27.85 -9.46 -15.24
C LEU A 155 -27.35 -10.70 -14.51
N ILE A 156 -26.18 -11.20 -14.90
CA ILE A 156 -25.52 -12.34 -14.26
C ILE A 156 -24.38 -11.81 -13.41
N SER A 157 -24.32 -12.23 -12.14
CA SER A 157 -23.17 -11.92 -11.28
C SER A 157 -22.00 -12.86 -11.57
N ILE A 158 -20.78 -12.32 -11.69
CA ILE A 158 -19.57 -13.13 -11.89
C ILE A 158 -18.99 -13.52 -10.51
N PRO A 159 -18.94 -14.82 -10.15
CA PRO A 159 -18.63 -15.26 -8.79
C PRO A 159 -17.11 -15.36 -8.51
N SER A 160 -16.32 -14.34 -8.87
CA SER A 160 -14.86 -14.34 -8.73
C SER A 160 -14.33 -14.22 -7.29
N GLU A 161 -15.21 -14.01 -6.31
CA GLU A 161 -14.86 -13.97 -4.88
C GLU A 161 -14.77 -15.38 -4.27
N VAL A 162 -15.44 -16.36 -4.90
CA VAL A 162 -15.48 -17.77 -4.46
C VAL A 162 -14.84 -18.71 -5.46
N LEU A 163 -14.88 -18.39 -6.75
CA LEU A 163 -14.23 -19.14 -7.83
C LEU A 163 -12.97 -18.44 -8.32
N GLN A 164 -12.04 -19.22 -8.88
CA GLN A 164 -10.92 -18.68 -9.63
C GLN A 164 -11.45 -17.88 -10.84
N ARG A 165 -10.87 -16.71 -11.10
CA ARG A 165 -11.28 -15.88 -12.23
C ARG A 165 -10.59 -16.23 -13.55
N LEU A 166 -9.36 -16.73 -13.49
CA LEU A 166 -8.55 -17.09 -14.66
C LEU A 166 -8.21 -18.56 -14.59
N TYR A 167 -8.75 -19.37 -15.50
CA TYR A 167 -8.49 -20.81 -15.56
C TYR A 167 -7.34 -21.08 -16.54
N ALA A 168 -6.39 -21.92 -16.12
CA ALA A 168 -5.40 -22.49 -17.02
C ALA A 168 -5.89 -23.87 -17.48
N ILE A 169 -6.01 -24.06 -18.79
CA ILE A 169 -6.53 -25.27 -19.42
C ILE A 169 -5.47 -25.84 -20.34
N PRO A 170 -4.86 -27.00 -20.01
CA PRO A 170 -3.86 -27.63 -20.85
C PRO A 170 -4.50 -28.34 -22.06
N ALA A 171 -3.89 -28.19 -23.22
CA ALA A 171 -4.29 -28.81 -24.49
C ALA A 171 -3.05 -29.32 -25.25
N GLY A 172 -2.58 -30.51 -24.89
CA GLY A 172 -1.33 -31.05 -25.43
C GLY A 172 -0.11 -30.28 -24.89
N GLU A 173 0.68 -29.70 -25.79
CA GLU A 173 1.84 -28.85 -25.46
C GLU A 173 1.47 -27.36 -25.26
N GLU A 174 0.23 -27.00 -25.54
CA GLU A 174 -0.30 -25.64 -25.38
C GLU A 174 -1.03 -25.48 -24.04
N GLN A 175 -0.99 -24.28 -23.48
CA GLN A 175 -1.78 -23.89 -22.32
C GLN A 175 -2.69 -22.71 -22.67
N TYR A 176 -3.99 -22.85 -22.45
CA TYR A 176 -4.96 -21.78 -22.65
C TYR A 176 -5.30 -21.11 -21.32
N VAL A 177 -5.34 -19.78 -21.29
CA VAL A 177 -5.83 -19.02 -20.13
C VAL A 177 -7.15 -18.36 -20.48
N VAL A 178 -8.20 -18.69 -19.73
CA VAL A 178 -9.59 -18.28 -20.01
C VAL A 178 -10.18 -17.54 -18.81
N PHE A 179 -10.87 -16.43 -19.06
CA PHE A 179 -11.61 -15.72 -18.04
C PHE A 179 -12.92 -16.43 -17.67
N LEU A 180 -13.29 -16.39 -16.39
CA LEU A 180 -14.57 -16.91 -15.89
C LEU A 180 -15.77 -16.29 -16.62
N GLU A 181 -15.75 -14.99 -16.89
CA GLU A 181 -16.79 -14.33 -17.68
C GLU A 181 -16.93 -14.89 -19.10
N ASP A 182 -15.85 -15.37 -19.73
CA ASP A 182 -15.92 -15.95 -21.07
C ASP A 182 -16.42 -17.40 -21.03
N ILE A 183 -16.09 -18.16 -19.98
CA ILE A 183 -16.68 -19.49 -19.73
C ILE A 183 -18.21 -19.36 -19.62
N ILE A 184 -18.69 -18.32 -18.92
CA ILE A 184 -20.13 -18.02 -18.80
C ILE A 184 -20.70 -17.58 -20.15
N LYS A 185 -20.03 -16.66 -20.89
CA LYS A 185 -20.46 -16.22 -22.23
C LYS A 185 -20.64 -17.40 -23.19
N HIS A 186 -19.71 -18.36 -23.17
CA HIS A 186 -19.73 -19.56 -24.02
C HIS A 186 -20.95 -20.46 -23.78
N HIS A 187 -21.53 -20.42 -22.58
CA HIS A 187 -22.65 -21.28 -22.16
C HIS A 187 -23.98 -20.56 -22.01
N LEU A 188 -24.11 -19.31 -22.47
CA LEU A 188 -25.37 -18.56 -22.36
C LEU A 188 -26.56 -19.25 -23.04
N ALA A 189 -26.34 -20.01 -24.12
CA ALA A 189 -27.40 -20.75 -24.80
C ALA A 189 -28.02 -21.85 -23.91
N TYR A 190 -27.26 -22.40 -22.96
CA TYR A 190 -27.79 -23.34 -21.97
C TYR A 190 -28.66 -22.61 -20.92
N LEU A 191 -28.24 -21.41 -20.50
CA LEU A 191 -28.98 -20.61 -19.51
C LEU A 191 -30.28 -20.02 -20.09
N PHE A 192 -30.30 -19.70 -21.39
CA PHE A 192 -31.43 -19.08 -22.08
C PHE A 192 -31.81 -19.84 -23.36
N PRO A 193 -32.32 -21.09 -23.25
CA PRO A 193 -32.51 -21.98 -24.40
C PRO A 193 -33.62 -21.54 -25.36
N HIS A 194 -34.50 -20.62 -24.96
CA HIS A 194 -35.65 -20.17 -25.74
C HIS A 194 -35.47 -18.76 -26.34
N ASP A 195 -34.32 -18.13 -26.10
CA ASP A 195 -34.06 -16.74 -26.47
C ASP A 195 -32.92 -16.64 -27.47
N VAL A 196 -32.98 -15.58 -28.28
CA VAL A 196 -31.86 -15.17 -29.11
C VAL A 196 -30.97 -14.22 -28.30
N ILE A 197 -29.71 -14.60 -28.12
CA ILE A 197 -28.71 -13.77 -27.44
C ILE A 197 -28.23 -12.70 -28.43
N HIS A 198 -28.60 -11.45 -28.19
CA HIS A 198 -28.18 -10.30 -29.00
C HIS A 198 -26.84 -9.72 -28.57
N GLY A 199 -26.45 -9.89 -27.31
CA GLY A 199 -25.15 -9.45 -26.82
C GLY A 199 -24.94 -9.78 -25.34
N ALA A 200 -23.68 -9.89 -24.94
CA ALA A 200 -23.27 -10.19 -23.58
C ALA A 200 -22.07 -9.32 -23.21
N TYR A 201 -22.26 -8.41 -22.25
CA TYR A 201 -21.30 -7.34 -21.99
C TYR A 201 -20.94 -7.25 -20.51
N ASN A 202 -19.66 -7.08 -20.21
CA ASN A 202 -19.18 -7.00 -18.84
C ASN A 202 -19.40 -5.61 -18.25
N LEU A 203 -19.85 -5.58 -16.99
CA LEU A 203 -20.15 -4.40 -16.20
C LEU A 203 -19.41 -4.46 -14.86
N LYS A 204 -19.09 -3.29 -14.31
CA LYS A 204 -18.57 -3.16 -12.95
C LYS A 204 -19.11 -1.89 -12.29
N ILE A 205 -19.58 -2.03 -11.06
CA ILE A 205 -20.05 -0.90 -10.26
C ILE A 205 -19.09 -0.68 -9.10
N THR A 206 -18.62 0.56 -8.94
CA THR A 206 -17.79 0.98 -7.81
C THR A 206 -18.59 1.94 -6.95
N ARG A 207 -18.60 1.70 -5.64
CA ARG A 207 -19.30 2.51 -4.62
C ARG A 207 -18.31 3.10 -3.62
N ASN A 208 -18.70 4.21 -3.01
CA ASN A 208 -17.93 4.80 -1.92
C ASN A 208 -18.01 3.89 -0.68
N ALA A 209 -16.87 3.57 -0.06
CA ALA A 209 -16.75 2.67 1.09
C ALA A 209 -16.45 3.41 2.41
N ALA A 210 -16.74 4.71 2.49
CA ALA A 210 -16.48 5.48 3.71
C ALA A 210 -17.42 5.07 4.86
N LEU A 211 -16.86 4.44 5.90
CA LEU A 211 -17.54 4.17 7.18
C LEU A 211 -17.81 5.50 7.90
N LYS A 212 -19.08 5.91 7.97
CA LYS A 212 -19.52 7.11 8.72
C LYS A 212 -20.01 6.72 10.11
N ILE A 213 -19.10 6.50 11.07
CA ILE A 213 -19.49 6.22 12.46
C ILE A 213 -19.99 7.53 13.09
N GLY A 214 -21.25 7.56 13.55
CA GLY A 214 -21.79 8.66 14.35
C GLY A 214 -21.18 8.70 15.75
N GLN A 215 -21.12 9.88 16.38
CA GLN A 215 -20.53 10.07 17.71
C GLN A 215 -21.27 9.33 18.85
N GLU A 216 -22.47 8.82 18.58
CA GLU A 216 -23.37 8.19 19.57
C GLU A 216 -22.92 6.80 20.07
N TYR A 217 -21.88 6.18 19.48
CA TYR A 217 -21.45 4.81 19.80
C TYR A 217 -20.14 4.72 20.63
N ALA A 218 -19.92 5.66 21.57
CA ALA A 218 -18.67 5.74 22.33
C ALA A 218 -18.41 4.54 23.26
N GLU A 219 -19.45 3.82 23.71
CA GLU A 219 -19.31 2.75 24.71
C GLU A 219 -18.85 1.40 24.14
N ASP A 220 -19.16 1.08 22.87
CA ASP A 220 -18.60 -0.10 22.19
C ASP A 220 -18.43 0.11 20.67
N ILE A 221 -17.35 0.83 20.33
CA ILE A 221 -16.94 1.14 18.95
C ILE A 221 -16.86 -0.13 18.08
N THR A 222 -16.53 -1.28 18.68
CA THR A 222 -16.42 -2.58 18.00
C THR A 222 -17.77 -3.01 17.40
N ILE A 223 -18.84 -2.95 18.19
CA ILE A 223 -20.19 -3.39 17.77
C ILE A 223 -20.74 -2.45 16.69
N ALA A 224 -20.52 -1.14 16.84
CA ALA A 224 -20.93 -0.16 15.85
C ALA A 224 -20.21 -0.34 14.50
N LEU A 225 -18.90 -0.65 14.54
CA LEU A 225 -18.12 -0.99 13.35
C LEU A 225 -18.63 -2.26 12.69
N GLU A 226 -18.94 -3.32 13.44
CA GLU A 226 -19.47 -4.58 12.91
C GLU A 226 -20.78 -4.36 12.14
N LYS A 227 -21.75 -3.65 12.74
CA LYS A 227 -23.00 -3.29 12.06
C LYS A 227 -22.77 -2.43 10.81
N GLN A 228 -21.81 -1.50 10.85
CA GLN A 228 -21.50 -0.70 9.67
C GLN A 228 -20.80 -1.48 8.57
N LEU A 229 -19.97 -2.47 8.91
CA LEU A 229 -19.33 -3.36 7.94
C LEU A 229 -20.38 -4.14 7.14
N GLU A 230 -21.46 -4.61 7.79
CA GLU A 230 -22.59 -5.26 7.11
C GLU A 230 -23.31 -4.32 6.13
N THR A 231 -23.40 -3.02 6.46
CA THR A 231 -24.02 -2.01 5.58
C THR A 231 -23.07 -1.38 4.55
N ARG A 232 -21.77 -1.74 4.56
CA ARG A 232 -20.72 -1.05 3.80
C ARG A 232 -20.90 -1.14 2.29
N ASP A 233 -21.51 -2.21 1.81
CA ASP A 233 -21.71 -2.43 0.38
C ASP A 233 -22.83 -1.57 -0.22
N PHE A 234 -23.65 -0.92 0.62
CA PHE A 234 -24.79 -0.11 0.20
C PHE A 234 -24.47 1.38 -0.06
N GLY A 235 -23.19 1.75 -0.16
CA GLY A 235 -22.77 3.13 -0.45
C GLY A 235 -23.25 3.64 -1.83
N PHE A 236 -23.25 4.98 -2.01
CA PHE A 236 -23.57 5.58 -3.31
C PHE A 236 -22.56 5.11 -4.38
N ALA A 237 -23.06 4.78 -5.57
CA ALA A 237 -22.23 4.44 -6.72
C ALA A 237 -21.43 5.67 -7.19
N THR A 238 -20.11 5.52 -7.26
CA THR A 238 -19.19 6.54 -7.76
C THR A 238 -18.81 6.31 -9.21
N ARG A 239 -18.76 5.05 -9.67
CA ARG A 239 -18.43 4.69 -11.05
C ARG A 239 -19.29 3.55 -11.55
N PHE A 240 -19.83 3.69 -12.75
CA PHE A 240 -20.40 2.62 -13.55
C PHE A 240 -19.50 2.42 -14.76
N LEU A 241 -18.82 1.27 -14.80
CA LEU A 241 -17.90 0.90 -15.86
C LEU A 241 -18.54 -0.19 -16.72
N TYR A 242 -18.51 -0.02 -18.03
CA TYR A 242 -19.13 -0.96 -18.97
C TYR A 242 -18.22 -1.27 -20.16
N GLU A 243 -18.39 -2.47 -20.72
CA GLU A 243 -17.72 -2.94 -21.94
C GLU A 243 -18.22 -2.16 -23.18
N PRO A 244 -17.36 -1.81 -24.15
CA PRO A 244 -17.77 -1.12 -25.38
C PRO A 244 -18.78 -1.92 -26.19
N GLY A 245 -19.61 -1.23 -26.97
CA GLY A 245 -20.56 -1.84 -27.90
C GLY A 245 -21.94 -2.16 -27.32
N ILE A 246 -22.20 -1.85 -26.05
CA ILE A 246 -23.57 -1.86 -25.50
C ILE A 246 -24.39 -0.74 -26.17
N PRO A 247 -25.56 -1.03 -26.75
CA PRO A 247 -26.41 0.02 -27.30
C PRO A 247 -26.82 1.03 -26.23
N LEU A 248 -26.80 2.32 -26.57
CA LEU A 248 -27.05 3.42 -25.62
C LEU A 248 -28.38 3.27 -24.86
N ARG A 249 -29.44 2.77 -25.51
CA ARG A 249 -30.74 2.49 -24.86
C ARG A 249 -30.63 1.47 -23.71
N ASN A 250 -29.77 0.47 -23.86
CA ASN A 250 -29.55 -0.58 -22.88
C ASN A 250 -28.70 -0.05 -21.71
N ILE A 251 -27.73 0.82 -21.98
CA ILE A 251 -26.97 1.54 -20.95
C ILE A 251 -27.92 2.35 -20.04
N TYR A 252 -28.83 3.14 -20.63
CA TYR A 252 -29.79 3.92 -19.84
C TYR A 252 -30.73 3.06 -19.01
N ARG A 253 -31.18 1.92 -19.54
CA ARG A 253 -31.99 0.95 -18.79
C ARG A 253 -31.22 0.39 -17.59
N VAL A 254 -29.95 0.00 -17.76
CA VAL A 254 -29.10 -0.44 -16.64
C VAL A 254 -28.93 0.67 -15.59
N ILE A 255 -28.67 1.91 -16.03
CA ILE A 255 -28.51 3.06 -15.12
C ILE A 255 -29.78 3.28 -14.28
N HIS A 256 -30.95 3.23 -14.91
CA HIS A 256 -32.23 3.42 -14.23
C HIS A 256 -32.54 2.25 -13.29
N ALA A 257 -32.44 1.02 -13.79
CA ALA A 257 -32.73 -0.20 -13.04
C ALA A 257 -31.86 -0.33 -11.77
N LEU A 258 -30.56 0.01 -11.87
CA LEU A 258 -29.61 -0.11 -10.76
C LEU A 258 -29.41 1.19 -9.96
N ASN A 259 -30.21 2.23 -10.23
CA ASN A 259 -30.15 3.54 -9.58
C ASN A 259 -28.73 4.17 -9.60
N LEU A 260 -28.13 4.23 -10.79
CA LEU A 260 -26.75 4.70 -11.00
C LEU A 260 -26.65 6.14 -11.52
N HIS A 261 -27.72 6.94 -11.41
CA HIS A 261 -27.81 8.30 -11.98
C HIS A 261 -26.71 9.27 -11.53
N LYS A 262 -26.10 9.04 -10.37
CA LYS A 262 -25.03 9.87 -9.80
C LYS A 262 -23.62 9.32 -10.04
N ALA A 263 -23.51 8.14 -10.63
CA ALA A 263 -22.22 7.51 -10.89
C ALA A 263 -21.57 8.11 -12.14
N ALA A 264 -20.24 8.23 -12.14
CA ALA A 264 -19.50 8.50 -13.37
C ALA A 264 -19.65 7.30 -14.31
N VAL A 265 -20.29 7.51 -15.47
CA VAL A 265 -20.49 6.49 -16.50
C VAL A 265 -19.25 6.48 -17.41
N VAL A 266 -18.52 5.38 -17.39
CA VAL A 266 -17.22 5.25 -18.06
C VAL A 266 -17.25 4.04 -18.97
N GLU A 267 -16.95 4.23 -20.25
CA GLU A 267 -16.67 3.14 -21.17
C GLU A 267 -15.26 2.59 -20.88
N GLY A 268 -15.15 1.28 -20.67
CA GLY A 268 -13.90 0.59 -20.33
C GLY A 268 -13.42 -0.34 -21.44
N GLY A 269 -12.53 -1.27 -21.11
CA GLY A 269 -12.21 -2.41 -21.98
C GLY A 269 -13.26 -3.52 -21.85
N THR A 270 -13.05 -4.64 -22.56
CA THR A 270 -13.90 -5.83 -22.43
C THR A 270 -13.87 -6.45 -21.03
N TYR A 271 -12.70 -6.47 -20.39
CA TYR A 271 -12.53 -7.06 -19.07
C TYR A 271 -12.29 -5.98 -18.01
N HIS A 272 -13.06 -6.03 -16.92
CA HIS A 272 -12.94 -5.09 -15.80
C HIS A 272 -12.23 -5.73 -14.61
N ASN A 273 -12.01 -4.99 -13.51
CA ASN A 273 -11.42 -5.54 -12.28
C ASN A 273 -10.07 -6.26 -12.50
N LEU A 274 -9.21 -5.74 -13.38
CA LEU A 274 -7.95 -6.39 -13.77
C LEU A 274 -6.91 -6.47 -12.63
N LYS A 275 -7.23 -5.99 -11.42
CA LYS A 275 -6.50 -6.34 -10.19
C LYS A 275 -6.38 -7.87 -10.01
N ASP A 276 -7.34 -8.65 -10.51
CA ASP A 276 -7.33 -10.12 -10.36
C ASP A 276 -6.21 -10.80 -11.18
N LEU A 277 -5.56 -10.07 -12.10
CA LEU A 277 -4.35 -10.52 -12.79
C LEU A 277 -3.18 -10.81 -11.83
N ASN A 278 -3.25 -10.38 -10.57
CA ASN A 278 -2.24 -10.75 -9.56
C ASN A 278 -2.16 -12.28 -9.37
N ASN A 279 -3.27 -12.99 -9.60
CA ASN A 279 -3.37 -14.44 -9.49
C ASN A 279 -3.36 -15.12 -10.87
N PHE A 280 -2.68 -14.51 -11.85
CA PHE A 280 -2.58 -15.08 -13.19
C PHE A 280 -1.97 -16.49 -13.13
N PRO A 281 -2.61 -17.52 -13.73
CA PRO A 281 -2.28 -18.92 -13.52
C PRO A 281 -1.10 -19.35 -14.41
N LEU A 282 0.08 -18.84 -14.07
CA LEU A 282 1.32 -19.14 -14.79
C LEU A 282 2.37 -19.65 -13.81
N ASP A 283 2.81 -20.88 -14.03
CA ASP A 283 3.78 -21.57 -13.18
C ASP A 283 5.12 -21.71 -13.90
N GLY A 284 6.21 -21.41 -13.19
CA GLY A 284 7.56 -21.55 -13.73
C GLY A 284 8.51 -20.48 -13.22
N LYS A 285 9.71 -20.89 -12.82
CA LYS A 285 10.74 -19.96 -12.31
C LYS A 285 11.17 -18.94 -13.37
N GLN A 286 11.06 -19.30 -14.65
CA GLN A 286 11.45 -18.47 -15.79
C GLN A 286 10.52 -17.26 -16.01
N PHE A 287 9.28 -17.29 -15.50
CA PHE A 287 8.31 -16.22 -15.74
C PHE A 287 8.33 -15.11 -14.68
N GLY A 288 8.93 -15.38 -13.52
CA GLY A 288 9.02 -14.44 -12.40
C GLY A 288 10.44 -13.95 -12.13
N TYR A 289 10.58 -13.02 -11.19
CA TYR A 289 11.92 -12.61 -10.72
C TYR A 289 12.69 -13.78 -10.10
N PRO A 290 14.03 -13.82 -10.22
CA PRO A 290 14.83 -14.74 -9.45
C PRO A 290 14.60 -14.51 -7.95
N LYS A 291 14.56 -15.61 -7.18
CA LYS A 291 14.39 -15.50 -5.72
C LYS A 291 15.62 -14.84 -5.10
N TRP A 292 15.39 -13.89 -4.19
CA TRP A 292 16.41 -13.29 -3.33
C TRP A 292 16.16 -13.77 -1.90
N PRO A 293 16.84 -14.83 -1.43
CA PRO A 293 16.72 -15.28 -0.05
C PRO A 293 17.12 -14.16 0.92
N ALA A 294 16.27 -13.87 1.90
CA ALA A 294 16.56 -12.84 2.87
C ALA A 294 17.82 -13.19 3.70
N ALA A 295 18.74 -12.22 3.84
CA ALA A 295 19.90 -12.33 4.72
C ALA A 295 19.47 -12.39 6.19
N VAL A 296 20.33 -12.91 7.06
CA VAL A 296 20.13 -12.79 8.51
C VAL A 296 20.68 -11.45 8.94
N ALA A 297 19.87 -10.60 9.59
CA ALA A 297 20.32 -9.28 10.02
C ALA A 297 21.44 -9.35 11.06
N GLU A 298 21.26 -10.22 12.06
CA GLU A 298 22.18 -10.40 13.17
C GLU A 298 22.17 -11.87 13.61
N ARG A 299 23.34 -12.48 13.78
CA ARG A 299 23.45 -13.87 14.27
C ARG A 299 23.66 -13.86 15.78
N ILE A 300 22.60 -14.17 16.51
CA ILE A 300 22.67 -14.29 17.96
C ILE A 300 23.20 -15.69 18.31
N ALA A 301 24.24 -15.76 19.14
CA ALA A 301 24.80 -17.02 19.60
C ALA A 301 23.75 -17.88 20.32
N GLU A 302 23.84 -19.21 20.21
CA GLU A 302 22.83 -20.15 20.73
C GLU A 302 22.54 -19.96 22.23
N LYS A 303 23.56 -19.60 23.02
CA LYS A 303 23.45 -19.39 24.47
C LYS A 303 23.08 -17.97 24.87
N ASP A 304 22.90 -17.06 23.91
CA ASP A 304 22.60 -15.65 24.17
C ASP A 304 21.15 -15.30 23.77
N THR A 305 20.60 -14.27 24.41
CA THR A 305 19.25 -13.76 24.14
C THR A 305 19.32 -12.57 23.20
N LEU A 306 18.26 -12.31 22.44
CA LEU A 306 18.15 -11.10 21.64
C LEU A 306 18.21 -9.86 22.55
N PHE A 307 17.58 -9.92 23.72
CA PHE A 307 17.59 -8.80 24.67
C PHE A 307 18.99 -8.45 25.17
N ASN A 308 19.79 -9.44 25.58
CA ASN A 308 21.18 -9.20 25.98
C ASN A 308 22.02 -8.62 24.83
N HIS A 309 21.73 -9.03 23.59
CA HIS A 309 22.40 -8.48 22.43
C HIS A 309 22.03 -7.01 22.21
N ILE A 310 20.75 -6.67 22.24
CA ILE A 310 20.24 -5.28 22.08
C ILE A 310 20.83 -4.34 23.14
N LEU A 311 21.07 -4.83 24.36
CA LEU A 311 21.72 -4.03 25.41
C LEU A 311 23.16 -3.64 25.07
N ARG A 312 23.87 -4.48 24.31
CA ARG A 312 25.27 -4.25 23.95
C ARG A 312 25.39 -3.39 22.71
N LYS A 313 24.49 -3.59 21.73
CA LYS A 313 24.50 -2.87 20.45
C LYS A 313 23.09 -2.81 19.85
N ASP A 314 22.78 -1.67 19.25
CA ASP A 314 21.57 -1.50 18.44
C ASP A 314 21.59 -2.41 17.21
N ILE A 315 20.43 -2.92 16.82
CA ILE A 315 20.25 -3.76 15.62
C ILE A 315 19.30 -3.06 14.66
N LEU A 316 19.70 -2.95 13.39
CA LEU A 316 18.84 -2.43 12.32
C LEU A 316 18.51 -3.53 11.31
N ILE A 317 17.22 -3.83 11.16
CA ILE A 317 16.71 -4.83 10.23
C ILE A 317 16.13 -4.11 9.02
N ASN A 318 16.59 -4.49 7.83
CA ASN A 318 16.20 -3.92 6.55
C ASN A 318 15.40 -4.95 5.74
N VAL A 319 14.10 -5.04 5.97
CA VAL A 319 13.24 -5.94 5.21
C VAL A 319 12.95 -5.37 3.82
N PRO A 320 12.68 -6.19 2.78
CA PRO A 320 12.68 -7.65 2.77
C PRO A 320 14.07 -8.27 2.52
N TYR A 321 15.11 -7.45 2.45
CA TYR A 321 16.48 -7.90 2.17
C TYR A 321 17.03 -8.78 3.30
N GLN A 322 16.66 -8.46 4.54
CA GLN A 322 16.90 -9.25 5.73
C GLN A 322 15.62 -9.90 6.24
N ASN A 323 15.76 -11.01 6.95
CA ASN A 323 14.62 -11.76 7.48
C ASN A 323 13.94 -10.99 8.64
N TYR A 324 12.68 -11.35 8.89
CA TYR A 324 11.86 -10.70 9.93
C TYR A 324 11.99 -11.41 11.29
N ASP A 325 12.92 -12.36 11.43
CA ASP A 325 12.92 -13.31 12.54
C ASP A 325 13.30 -12.65 13.87
N ALA A 326 14.19 -11.66 13.86
CA ALA A 326 14.55 -10.91 15.06
C ALA A 326 13.36 -10.12 15.64
N VAL A 327 12.45 -9.62 14.81
CA VAL A 327 11.21 -8.97 15.29
C VAL A 327 10.29 -9.98 15.97
N LEU A 328 10.14 -11.18 15.39
CA LEU A 328 9.36 -12.25 16.01
C LEU A 328 9.99 -12.71 17.32
N ARG A 329 11.31 -12.87 17.34
CA ARG A 329 12.09 -13.23 18.52
C ARG A 329 11.96 -12.19 19.63
N PHE A 330 11.93 -10.89 19.30
CA PHE A 330 11.71 -9.80 20.27
C PHE A 330 10.44 -10.02 21.10
N PHE A 331 9.30 -10.29 20.44
CA PHE A 331 8.04 -10.54 21.14
C PHE A 331 7.99 -11.90 21.84
N ASN A 332 8.60 -12.93 21.25
CA ASN A 332 8.64 -14.27 21.84
C ASN A 332 9.49 -14.29 23.14
N GLU A 333 10.66 -13.66 23.13
CA GLU A 333 11.47 -13.49 24.35
C GLU A 333 10.73 -12.62 25.37
N ALA A 334 10.12 -11.50 24.95
CA ALA A 334 9.30 -10.66 25.84
C ALA A 334 8.21 -11.45 26.55
N SER A 335 7.60 -12.43 25.89
CA SER A 335 6.50 -13.20 26.45
C SER A 335 6.91 -14.18 27.55
N ASN A 336 8.16 -14.68 27.53
CA ASN A 336 8.62 -15.74 28.42
C ASN A 336 9.71 -15.30 29.40
N ASP A 337 10.40 -14.18 29.16
CA ASP A 337 11.38 -13.63 30.10
C ASP A 337 10.69 -13.30 31.43
N VAL A 338 11.26 -13.77 32.53
CA VAL A 338 10.74 -13.60 33.90
C VAL A 338 10.94 -12.19 34.43
N SER A 339 11.91 -11.45 33.89
CA SER A 339 12.20 -10.06 34.28
C SER A 339 11.23 -9.07 33.62
N VAL A 340 10.53 -9.45 32.56
CA VAL A 340 9.62 -8.57 31.83
C VAL A 340 8.30 -8.41 32.59
N GLU A 341 7.96 -7.16 32.90
CA GLU A 341 6.73 -6.79 33.61
C GLU A 341 5.65 -6.28 32.66
N GLU A 342 6.04 -5.41 31.71
CA GLU A 342 5.10 -4.71 30.84
C GLU A 342 5.54 -4.74 29.37
N ILE A 343 4.56 -4.83 28.47
CA ILE A 343 4.75 -4.80 27.02
C ILE A 343 3.74 -3.83 26.41
N TYR A 344 4.23 -2.86 25.65
CA TYR A 344 3.41 -1.87 24.94
C TYR A 344 3.65 -1.97 23.43
N VAL A 345 2.59 -2.04 22.62
CA VAL A 345 2.72 -2.16 21.15
C VAL A 345 1.63 -1.40 20.43
N THR A 346 1.98 -0.77 19.30
CA THR A 346 1.01 -0.24 18.34
C THR A 346 0.81 -1.21 17.17
N LEU A 347 -0.44 -1.62 16.89
CA LEU A 347 -0.82 -2.46 15.76
C LEU A 347 -1.80 -1.72 14.85
N TYR A 348 -1.32 -1.30 13.67
CA TYR A 348 -2.15 -0.65 12.66
C TYR A 348 -2.91 -1.66 11.78
N ARG A 349 -2.22 -2.73 11.34
CA ARG A 349 -2.77 -3.81 10.49
C ARG A 349 -2.22 -5.15 10.95
N VAL A 350 -3.10 -6.05 11.36
CA VAL A 350 -2.70 -7.38 11.84
C VAL A 350 -2.85 -8.41 10.72
N ALA A 351 -1.80 -9.21 10.50
CA ALA A 351 -1.88 -10.34 9.57
C ALA A 351 -2.94 -11.37 10.02
N SER A 352 -3.59 -12.04 9.07
CA SER A 352 -4.64 -13.04 9.37
C SER A 352 -4.19 -14.14 10.33
N ASN A 353 -2.90 -14.52 10.27
CA ASN A 353 -2.22 -15.45 11.19
C ASN A 353 -0.99 -14.79 11.81
N SER A 354 -1.16 -13.75 12.63
CA SER A 354 -0.05 -13.00 13.22
C SER A 354 0.63 -13.76 14.37
N ARG A 355 1.93 -14.04 14.22
CA ARG A 355 2.77 -14.65 15.28
C ARG A 355 3.05 -13.65 16.39
N ILE A 356 3.16 -12.36 16.06
CA ILE A 356 3.28 -11.27 17.04
C ILE A 356 2.09 -11.28 18.01
N VAL A 357 0.86 -11.34 17.49
CA VAL A 357 -0.34 -11.34 18.34
C VAL A 357 -0.39 -12.57 19.25
N ASN A 358 0.00 -13.75 18.76
CA ASN A 358 0.11 -14.94 19.60
C ASN A 358 1.14 -14.79 20.73
N ALA A 359 2.29 -14.16 20.46
CA ALA A 359 3.28 -13.87 21.50
C ALA A 359 2.74 -12.90 22.56
N LEU A 360 2.02 -11.86 22.15
CA LEU A 360 1.39 -10.89 23.06
C LEU A 360 0.30 -11.54 23.93
N MET A 361 -0.53 -12.42 23.36
CA MET A 361 -1.50 -13.20 24.13
C MET A 361 -0.83 -14.15 25.11
N THR A 362 0.29 -14.76 24.72
CA THR A 362 1.09 -15.64 25.60
C THR A 362 1.68 -14.85 26.76
N ALA A 363 2.22 -13.66 26.49
CA ALA A 363 2.76 -12.76 27.52
C ALA A 363 1.71 -12.39 28.57
N ALA A 364 0.49 -12.04 28.14
CA ALA A 364 -0.61 -11.73 29.05
C ALA A 364 -1.02 -12.93 29.90
N LYS A 365 -1.10 -14.13 29.31
CA LYS A 365 -1.36 -15.38 30.04
C LYS A 365 -0.25 -15.74 31.04
N ASN A 366 0.98 -15.34 30.73
CA ASN A 366 2.14 -15.48 31.64
C ASN A 366 2.19 -14.38 32.72
N GLY A 367 1.11 -13.61 32.90
CA GLY A 367 0.96 -12.63 33.99
C GLY A 367 1.56 -11.25 33.71
N LYS A 368 2.07 -11.01 32.49
CA LYS A 368 2.67 -9.72 32.11
C LYS A 368 1.58 -8.70 31.76
N LYS A 369 1.81 -7.42 32.07
CA LYS A 369 0.89 -6.35 31.67
C LYS A 369 1.12 -6.00 30.20
N VAL A 370 0.23 -6.49 29.33
CA VAL A 370 0.31 -6.24 27.89
C VAL A 370 -0.72 -5.19 27.48
N VAL A 371 -0.25 -4.09 26.88
CA VAL A 371 -1.07 -3.00 26.36
C VAL A 371 -0.88 -2.90 24.86
N VAL A 372 -1.96 -3.06 24.10
CA VAL A 372 -1.93 -2.99 22.64
C VAL A 372 -2.85 -1.88 22.16
N LEU A 373 -2.27 -0.94 21.42
CA LEU A 373 -3.05 0.05 20.67
C LEU A 373 -3.44 -0.51 19.31
N VAL A 374 -4.74 -0.63 19.03
CA VAL A 374 -5.25 -1.15 17.75
C VAL A 374 -5.99 -0.06 16.98
N GLU A 375 -5.60 0.16 15.73
CA GLU A 375 -6.34 1.05 14.81
C GLU A 375 -7.45 0.28 14.10
N LEU A 376 -8.70 0.49 14.54
CA LEU A 376 -9.85 -0.23 14.00
C LEU A 376 -10.32 0.29 12.62
N LYS A 377 -9.99 1.53 12.23
CA LYS A 377 -10.36 2.10 10.91
C LYS A 377 -9.25 1.92 9.87
N ALA A 378 -8.35 0.95 10.05
CA ALA A 378 -7.40 0.58 9.01
C ALA A 378 -8.16 -0.01 7.82
N ARG A 379 -8.18 0.72 6.70
CA ARG A 379 -8.96 0.34 5.51
C ARG A 379 -8.61 -1.05 5.04
N PHE A 380 -9.65 -1.86 4.80
CA PHE A 380 -9.64 -3.25 4.30
C PHE A 380 -9.20 -4.32 5.31
N ASP A 381 -8.75 -3.92 6.50
CA ASP A 381 -8.34 -4.84 7.56
C ASP A 381 -9.27 -4.78 8.77
N GLU A 382 -10.39 -4.07 8.67
CA GLU A 382 -11.28 -3.79 9.82
C GLU A 382 -11.79 -5.08 10.47
N ALA A 383 -12.30 -6.02 9.67
CA ALA A 383 -12.82 -7.30 10.16
C ALA A 383 -11.74 -8.14 10.87
N ASN A 384 -10.52 -8.18 10.30
CA ASN A 384 -9.39 -8.91 10.88
C ASN A 384 -8.91 -8.25 12.18
N ASN A 385 -8.80 -6.92 12.20
CA ASN A 385 -8.41 -6.16 13.41
C ASN A 385 -9.43 -6.35 14.54
N ILE A 386 -10.74 -6.35 14.22
CA ILE A 386 -11.81 -6.61 15.21
C ILE A 386 -11.72 -8.03 15.77
N LYS A 387 -11.55 -9.04 14.90
CA LYS A 387 -11.37 -10.44 15.31
C LYS A 387 -10.20 -10.60 16.28
N TRP A 388 -9.03 -10.04 15.92
CA TRP A 388 -7.83 -10.13 16.76
C TRP A 388 -7.97 -9.35 18.07
N ALA A 389 -8.62 -8.18 18.07
CA ALA A 389 -8.89 -7.42 19.28
C ALA A 389 -9.73 -8.23 20.29
N LYS A 390 -10.77 -8.95 19.82
CA LYS A 390 -11.58 -9.84 20.65
C LYS A 390 -10.75 -10.97 21.26
N GLN A 391 -9.92 -11.64 20.45
CA GLN A 391 -9.06 -12.74 20.92
C GLN A 391 -8.00 -12.28 21.94
N MET A 392 -7.35 -11.14 21.67
CA MET A 392 -6.37 -10.56 22.60
C MET A 392 -6.99 -10.17 23.94
N LYS A 393 -8.17 -9.52 23.92
CA LYS A 393 -8.90 -9.15 25.13
C LYS A 393 -9.25 -10.38 25.97
N ALA A 394 -9.69 -11.46 25.33
CA ALA A 394 -9.99 -12.73 26.01
C ALA A 394 -8.74 -13.38 26.65
N ALA A 395 -7.54 -13.12 26.11
CA ALA A 395 -6.29 -13.60 26.67
C ALA A 395 -5.71 -12.71 27.80
N GLY A 396 -6.39 -11.63 28.17
CA GLY A 396 -5.94 -10.70 29.23
C GLY A 396 -5.16 -9.49 28.74
N VAL A 397 -5.03 -9.28 27.42
CA VAL A 397 -4.38 -8.09 26.85
C VAL A 397 -5.29 -6.86 27.02
N ARG A 398 -4.72 -5.75 27.50
CA ARG A 398 -5.42 -4.46 27.55
C ARG A 398 -5.41 -3.81 26.17
N ILE A 399 -6.55 -3.84 25.50
CA ILE A 399 -6.73 -3.14 24.22
C ILE A 399 -7.07 -1.67 24.45
N VAL A 400 -6.30 -0.80 23.81
CA VAL A 400 -6.59 0.64 23.71
C VAL A 400 -6.96 0.93 22.27
N TYR A 401 -8.15 1.49 22.06
CA TYR A 401 -8.57 1.96 20.74
C TYR A 401 -8.14 3.40 20.57
N SER A 402 -7.64 3.74 19.37
CA SER A 402 -7.39 5.12 18.99
C SER A 402 -8.69 5.93 19.07
N ASN A 403 -8.57 7.22 19.40
CA ASN A 403 -9.71 8.13 19.32
C ASN A 403 -10.17 8.19 17.85
N LEU A 404 -11.48 8.29 17.61
CA LEU A 404 -12.05 8.39 16.26
C LEU A 404 -11.45 9.53 15.43
N ASP A 405 -11.00 10.60 16.11
CA ASP A 405 -10.47 11.82 15.51
C ASP A 405 -8.92 11.85 15.46
N LEU A 406 -8.22 10.98 16.22
CA LEU A 406 -6.75 10.94 16.28
C LEU A 406 -6.25 9.52 16.04
N LYS A 407 -5.79 9.28 14.81
CA LYS A 407 -5.28 7.97 14.38
C LYS A 407 -3.84 7.77 14.80
N VAL A 408 -3.54 6.59 15.32
CA VAL A 408 -2.16 6.20 15.66
C VAL A 408 -1.58 5.40 14.50
N HIS A 409 -0.53 5.95 13.91
CA HIS A 409 0.16 5.35 12.77
C HIS A 409 1.66 5.13 13.06
N ALA A 410 2.11 5.40 14.30
CA ALA A 410 3.40 4.92 14.80
C ALA A 410 3.48 3.37 14.74
N LYS A 411 4.70 2.85 14.58
CA LYS A 411 4.99 1.40 14.61
C LYS A 411 6.10 1.13 15.60
N VAL A 412 5.67 1.07 16.84
CA VAL A 412 6.56 1.04 18.00
C VAL A 412 6.14 -0.10 18.93
N GLY A 413 7.14 -0.71 19.54
CA GLY A 413 7.03 -1.67 20.61
C GLY A 413 7.99 -1.30 21.74
N LEU A 414 7.56 -1.49 22.98
CA LEU A 414 8.35 -1.23 24.18
C LEU A 414 8.17 -2.39 25.14
N VAL A 415 9.28 -2.92 25.64
CA VAL A 415 9.34 -3.94 26.69
C VAL A 415 10.01 -3.32 27.90
N LYS A 416 9.33 -3.40 29.04
CA LYS A 416 9.81 -2.93 30.34
C LYS A 416 10.12 -4.15 31.21
N ARG A 417 11.36 -4.21 31.69
CA ARG A 417 11.82 -5.27 32.59
C ARG A 417 12.44 -4.70 33.86
N THR A 418 12.35 -5.46 34.94
CA THR A 418 12.98 -5.13 36.22
C THR A 418 14.01 -6.19 36.54
N ILE A 419 15.27 -5.78 36.70
CA ILE A 419 16.40 -6.64 37.06
C ILE A 419 17.08 -6.01 38.26
N GLU A 420 17.21 -6.77 39.36
CA GLU A 420 17.85 -6.29 40.61
C GLU A 420 17.26 -4.97 41.16
N GLY A 421 15.99 -4.70 40.86
CA GLY A 421 15.28 -3.48 41.26
C GLY A 421 15.43 -2.30 40.30
N GLU A 422 16.25 -2.41 39.25
CA GLU A 422 16.39 -1.40 38.22
C GLU A 422 15.46 -1.68 37.03
N THR A 423 14.78 -0.63 36.58
CA THR A 423 13.96 -0.68 35.38
C THR A 423 14.83 -0.53 34.14
N GLN A 424 14.63 -1.42 33.18
CA GLN A 424 15.30 -1.39 31.89
C GLN A 424 14.31 -1.48 30.75
N TYR A 425 14.52 -0.63 29.74
CA TYR A 425 13.68 -0.57 28.55
C TYR A 425 14.38 -1.19 27.35
N LEU A 426 13.60 -1.92 26.55
CA LEU A 426 13.99 -2.42 25.23
C LEU A 426 12.93 -1.98 24.22
N GLY A 427 13.36 -1.36 23.14
CA GLY A 427 12.49 -0.76 22.15
C GLY A 427 12.59 -1.42 20.78
N LEU A 428 11.47 -1.38 20.07
CA LEU A 428 11.35 -1.66 18.65
C LEU A 428 10.71 -0.45 17.99
N LEU A 429 11.40 0.19 17.05
CA LEU A 429 10.88 1.34 16.30
C LEU A 429 11.01 1.07 14.80
N ALA A 430 9.91 1.21 14.06
CA ALA A 430 9.85 0.81 12.66
C ALA A 430 9.29 1.89 11.74
N THR A 431 9.77 1.91 10.49
CA THR A 431 9.19 2.76 9.43
C THR A 431 7.87 2.22 8.88
N GLY A 432 7.63 0.91 9.03
CA GLY A 432 6.48 0.20 8.48
C GLY A 432 5.74 -0.67 9.49
N ASN A 433 4.63 -1.26 9.03
CA ASN A 433 3.72 -2.06 9.87
C ASN A 433 4.41 -3.28 10.48
N LEU A 434 4.04 -3.61 11.71
CA LEU A 434 4.42 -4.86 12.37
C LEU A 434 3.60 -6.02 11.79
N ASN A 435 3.91 -6.41 10.55
CA ASN A 435 3.15 -7.38 9.78
C ASN A 435 4.09 -8.24 8.90
N GLU A 436 4.09 -9.53 9.18
CA GLU A 436 4.97 -10.53 8.56
C GLU A 436 4.71 -10.70 7.05
N SER A 437 3.51 -10.39 6.59
CA SER A 437 3.14 -10.52 5.18
C SER A 437 3.72 -9.36 4.38
N THR A 438 3.53 -8.11 4.85
CA THR A 438 4.06 -6.92 4.16
C THR A 438 5.58 -6.84 4.22
N ALA A 439 6.20 -7.33 5.30
CA ALA A 439 7.66 -7.38 5.44
C ALA A 439 8.36 -8.19 4.33
N LYS A 440 7.65 -9.01 3.54
CA LYS A 440 8.23 -9.77 2.42
C LYS A 440 8.40 -8.95 1.13
N PHE A 441 7.78 -7.76 1.04
CA PHE A 441 7.80 -6.97 -0.19
C PHE A 441 7.84 -5.46 0.03
N TYR A 442 7.69 -4.96 1.26
CA TYR A 442 7.89 -3.55 1.60
C TYR A 442 9.32 -3.34 2.08
N THR A 443 10.01 -2.31 1.55
CA THR A 443 11.33 -1.94 2.05
C THR A 443 11.18 -1.10 3.31
N ASP A 444 11.44 -1.68 4.48
CA ASP A 444 11.25 -1.03 5.78
C ASP A 444 12.47 -1.22 6.68
N HIS A 445 12.68 -0.25 7.57
CA HIS A 445 13.78 -0.23 8.55
C HIS A 445 13.20 -0.39 9.96
N ILE A 446 13.79 -1.28 10.74
CA ILE A 446 13.32 -1.63 12.08
C ILE A 446 14.51 -1.61 13.03
N LEU A 447 14.51 -0.64 13.93
CA LEU A 447 15.51 -0.48 14.97
C LEU A 447 15.09 -1.26 16.21
N LEU A 448 15.99 -2.11 16.72
CA LEU A 448 15.93 -2.69 18.05
C LEU A 448 17.01 -2.02 18.90
N THR A 449 16.63 -1.44 20.03
CA THR A 449 17.54 -0.59 20.82
C THR A 449 17.28 -0.69 22.33
N ALA A 450 18.30 -0.39 23.11
CA ALA A 450 18.24 -0.21 24.56
C ALA A 450 18.56 1.23 24.99
N HIS A 451 18.40 2.22 24.12
CA HIS A 451 18.68 3.61 24.43
C HIS A 451 17.67 4.19 25.44
N GLN A 452 18.02 4.15 26.74
CA GLN A 452 17.07 4.38 27.84
C GLN A 452 16.31 5.72 27.76
N PRO A 453 16.94 6.90 27.53
CA PRO A 453 16.22 8.18 27.50
C PRO A 453 15.12 8.23 26.41
N MET A 454 15.47 7.82 25.19
CA MET A 454 14.52 7.70 24.07
C MET A 454 13.37 6.72 24.36
N LEU A 455 13.61 5.66 25.12
CA LEU A 455 12.57 4.68 25.46
C LEU A 455 11.68 5.13 26.63
N GLN A 456 12.18 5.99 27.52
CA GLN A 456 11.37 6.66 28.53
C GLN A 456 10.41 7.69 27.90
N GLU A 457 10.85 8.39 26.85
CA GLU A 457 9.95 9.21 26.03
C GLU A 457 8.85 8.37 25.36
N LEU A 458 9.22 7.19 24.85
CA LEU A 458 8.26 6.26 24.25
C LEU A 458 7.25 5.73 25.28
N GLU A 459 7.68 5.41 26.51
CA GLU A 459 6.78 5.03 27.61
C GLU A 459 5.79 6.16 27.92
N SER A 460 6.28 7.40 28.00
CA SER A 460 5.47 8.59 28.23
C SER A 460 4.41 8.77 27.13
N LEU A 461 4.78 8.54 25.86
CA LEU A 461 3.85 8.54 24.74
C LEU A 461 2.77 7.45 24.88
N PHE A 462 3.13 6.22 25.27
CA PHE A 462 2.13 5.17 25.53
C PHE A 462 1.19 5.54 26.70
N GLY A 463 1.71 6.21 27.72
CA GLY A 463 0.93 6.79 28.82
C GLY A 463 -0.11 7.79 28.31
N PHE A 464 0.29 8.71 27.43
CA PHE A 464 -0.63 9.67 26.79
C PHE A 464 -1.67 8.97 25.91
N LEU A 465 -1.25 8.05 25.04
CA LEU A 465 -2.14 7.31 24.13
C LEU A 465 -3.22 6.52 24.90
N SER A 466 -2.92 6.09 26.12
CA SER A 466 -3.86 5.42 27.00
C SER A 466 -4.97 6.33 27.56
N LYS A 467 -4.81 7.66 27.53
CA LYS A 467 -5.79 8.66 28.02
C LYS A 467 -6.97 8.89 27.05
N LYS A 468 -6.93 8.35 25.82
CA LYS A 468 -7.98 8.47 24.77
C LYS A 468 -8.37 9.93 24.38
N LYS A 469 -7.48 10.90 24.59
CA LYS A 469 -7.72 12.32 24.22
C LYS A 469 -7.67 12.52 22.70
N LYS A 470 -8.33 13.58 22.21
CA LYS A 470 -8.38 13.95 20.78
C LYS A 470 -7.11 14.66 20.30
N THR A 471 -6.55 15.51 21.14
CA THR A 471 -5.30 16.24 20.91
C THR A 471 -4.61 16.40 22.26
N PRO A 472 -3.28 16.55 22.29
CA PRO A 472 -2.58 16.95 23.50
C PRO A 472 -3.11 18.31 23.98
N ALA A 473 -3.40 18.43 25.28
CA ALA A 473 -3.64 19.71 25.94
C ALA A 473 -2.35 20.21 26.60
N ASP A 474 -2.34 21.43 27.14
CA ASP A 474 -1.16 22.00 27.81
C ASP A 474 -0.64 21.10 28.95
N GLU A 475 -1.54 20.39 29.64
CA GLU A 475 -1.20 19.41 30.69
C GLU A 475 -0.64 18.07 30.17
N ASP A 476 -0.72 17.81 28.87
CA ASP A 476 -0.19 16.61 28.22
C ASP A 476 1.10 16.89 27.43
N GLN A 477 1.71 18.07 27.58
CA GLN A 477 2.99 18.40 26.99
C GLN A 477 4.06 17.41 27.48
N ILE A 478 4.57 16.60 26.57
CA ILE A 478 5.71 15.71 26.79
C ILE A 478 6.92 16.39 26.14
N SER A 479 8.00 16.58 26.91
CA SER A 479 9.27 17.01 26.35
C SER A 479 9.89 15.84 25.61
N PHE A 480 10.08 16.00 24.31
CA PHE A 480 10.75 15.04 23.46
C PHE A 480 12.07 15.64 22.98
N GLU A 481 13.17 15.12 23.50
CA GLU A 481 14.54 15.46 23.15
C GLU A 481 15.08 14.54 22.05
N HIS A 482 14.60 13.29 22.00
CA HIS A 482 15.05 12.30 21.03
C HIS A 482 14.00 12.03 19.95
N LEU A 483 12.77 11.65 20.35
CA LEU A 483 11.72 11.26 19.40
C LEU A 483 11.09 12.48 18.74
N LEU A 484 10.70 12.33 17.48
CA LEU A 484 9.90 13.30 16.74
C LEU A 484 8.48 12.75 16.68
N VAL A 485 7.55 13.38 17.39
CA VAL A 485 6.17 12.92 17.50
C VAL A 485 5.21 13.95 16.91
N ALA A 486 4.39 13.52 15.94
CA ALA A 486 3.35 14.37 15.37
C ALA A 486 2.32 14.75 16.45
N GLN A 487 1.75 15.96 16.36
CA GLN A 487 1.00 16.67 17.43
C GLN A 487 1.84 17.25 18.57
N PHE A 488 3.15 16.96 18.63
CA PHE A 488 4.05 17.49 19.66
C PHE A 488 5.15 18.35 19.04
N ASN A 489 6.29 17.74 18.70
CA ASN A 489 7.49 18.45 18.24
C ASN A 489 7.85 18.21 16.76
N LEU A 490 7.31 17.17 16.11
CA LEU A 490 7.81 16.67 14.82
C LEU A 490 7.94 17.72 13.72
N GLN A 491 6.91 18.54 13.49
CA GLN A 491 6.99 19.55 12.43
C GLN A 491 8.03 20.62 12.75
N LYS A 492 7.98 21.14 13.98
CA LYS A 492 8.88 22.19 14.44
C LYS A 492 10.33 21.73 14.32
N VAL A 493 10.65 20.53 14.80
CA VAL A 493 11.99 19.96 14.72
C VAL A 493 12.46 19.82 13.27
N PHE A 494 11.61 19.36 12.34
CA PHE A 494 11.99 19.34 10.93
C PHE A 494 12.27 20.74 10.36
N LEU A 495 11.46 21.75 10.71
CA LEU A 495 11.70 23.13 10.30
C LEU A 495 13.01 23.68 10.86
N ASP A 496 13.31 23.39 12.12
CA ASP A 496 14.53 23.82 12.81
C ASP A 496 15.77 23.14 12.19
N LEU A 497 15.68 21.83 11.86
CA LEU A 497 16.74 21.10 11.16
C LEU A 497 17.02 21.67 9.76
N ILE A 498 15.98 22.02 9.00
CA ILE A 498 16.14 22.67 7.69
C ILE A 498 16.73 24.09 7.86
N GLN A 499 16.27 24.84 8.85
CA GLN A 499 16.81 26.17 9.14
C GLN A 499 18.30 26.13 9.47
N ARG A 500 18.74 25.14 10.27
CA ARG A 500 20.16 24.98 10.57
C ARG A 500 21.00 24.73 9.31
N GLU A 501 20.50 23.94 8.36
CA GLU A 501 21.19 23.76 7.06
C GLU A 501 21.22 25.07 6.25
N ILE A 502 20.16 25.89 6.30
CA ILE A 502 20.16 27.24 5.71
C ILE A 502 21.27 28.09 6.33
N ASP A 503 21.32 28.16 7.66
CA ASP A 503 22.30 28.98 8.39
C ASP A 503 23.73 28.54 8.06
N HIS A 504 23.98 27.23 7.92
CA HIS A 504 25.26 26.70 7.47
C HIS A 504 25.60 27.14 6.04
N ALA A 505 24.66 27.05 5.10
CA ALA A 505 24.89 27.46 3.72
C ALA A 505 25.19 28.96 3.60
N GLU A 506 24.47 29.81 4.34
CA GLU A 506 24.69 31.26 4.37
C GLU A 506 26.07 31.63 4.95
N GLN A 507 26.59 30.81 5.87
CA GLN A 507 27.95 30.94 6.41
C GLN A 507 29.03 30.34 5.51
N GLY A 508 28.67 29.74 4.36
CA GLY A 508 29.59 29.06 3.45
C GLY A 508 30.07 27.69 3.95
N LEU A 509 29.41 27.12 4.96
CA LEU A 509 29.68 25.77 5.47
C LEU A 509 28.97 24.70 4.61
N PRO A 510 29.49 23.46 4.57
CA PRO A 510 28.83 22.33 3.91
C PRO A 510 27.41 22.07 4.45
N ALA A 511 26.41 22.27 3.59
CA ALA A 511 25.00 22.05 3.91
C ALA A 511 24.31 21.19 2.84
N SER A 512 23.65 20.12 3.26
CA SER A 512 22.86 19.29 2.36
C SER A 512 21.76 18.51 3.09
N ILE A 513 20.71 18.20 2.35
CA ILE A 513 19.52 17.50 2.85
C ILE A 513 19.22 16.33 1.90
N VAL A 514 19.08 15.14 2.47
CA VAL A 514 18.60 13.96 1.73
C VAL A 514 17.37 13.40 2.42
N ILE A 515 16.26 13.32 1.71
CA ILE A 515 15.00 12.83 2.28
C ILE A 515 14.40 11.74 1.40
N LYS A 516 14.12 10.60 2.00
CA LYS A 516 13.39 9.48 1.41
C LYS A 516 12.04 9.35 2.10
N MET A 517 10.95 9.35 1.32
CA MET A 517 9.61 9.05 1.85
C MET A 517 8.65 8.59 0.77
N ASN A 518 7.42 8.22 1.15
CA ASN A 518 6.43 7.81 0.18
C ASN A 518 5.71 8.99 -0.47
N ASN A 519 5.39 10.03 0.30
CA ASN A 519 4.60 11.15 -0.19
C ASN A 519 5.02 12.49 0.43
N LEU A 520 5.16 13.51 -0.40
CA LEU A 520 5.45 14.90 -0.03
C LEU A 520 4.31 15.80 -0.52
N GLU A 521 3.56 16.40 0.40
CA GLU A 521 2.34 17.18 0.13
C GLU A 521 2.22 18.45 1.00
N GLU A 522 2.76 18.43 2.22
CA GLU A 522 2.59 19.50 3.20
C GLU A 522 3.35 20.78 2.79
N GLN A 523 2.61 21.89 2.69
CA GLN A 523 3.11 23.10 2.03
C GLN A 523 4.16 23.87 2.85
N VAL A 524 4.09 23.86 4.18
CA VAL A 524 5.04 24.59 5.02
C VAL A 524 6.42 23.97 4.89
N LEU A 525 6.53 22.65 5.00
CA LEU A 525 7.79 21.91 4.83
C LEU A 525 8.33 22.03 3.39
N ILE A 526 7.47 21.96 2.37
CA ILE A 526 7.90 22.17 0.97
C ILE A 526 8.45 23.60 0.78
N THR A 527 7.77 24.60 1.35
CA THR A 527 8.21 26.00 1.27
C THR A 527 9.55 26.18 1.97
N LYS A 528 9.76 25.51 3.11
CA LYS A 528 11.05 25.51 3.81
C LYS A 528 12.17 24.86 3.00
N LEU A 529 11.88 23.82 2.22
CA LEU A 529 12.84 23.24 1.28
C LEU A 529 13.17 24.21 0.13
N TYR A 530 12.20 24.99 -0.36
CA TYR A 530 12.47 26.04 -1.35
C TYR A 530 13.40 27.13 -0.78
N GLU A 531 13.14 27.61 0.44
CA GLU A 531 14.02 28.55 1.13
C GLU A 531 15.45 27.98 1.26
N ALA A 532 15.58 26.71 1.66
CA ALA A 532 16.87 26.04 1.73
C ALA A 532 17.59 25.95 0.38
N SER A 533 16.86 25.63 -0.69
CA SER A 533 17.43 25.66 -2.04
C SER A 533 17.91 27.06 -2.43
N GLN A 534 17.16 28.11 -2.11
CA GLN A 534 17.52 29.51 -2.41
C GLN A 534 18.77 29.95 -1.64
N ALA A 535 18.96 29.47 -0.41
CA ALA A 535 20.16 29.71 0.40
C ALA A 535 21.40 28.92 -0.09
N GLY A 536 21.25 28.02 -1.07
CA GLY A 536 22.34 27.23 -1.64
C GLY A 536 22.49 25.80 -1.09
N VAL A 537 21.59 25.37 -0.20
CA VAL A 537 21.57 23.99 0.34
C VAL A 537 21.28 23.01 -0.80
N LYS A 538 22.08 21.94 -0.91
CA LYS A 538 21.84 20.87 -1.89
C LYS A 538 20.81 19.88 -1.35
N ILE A 539 19.72 19.67 -2.08
CA ILE A 539 18.59 18.86 -1.62
C ILE A 539 18.32 17.71 -2.60
N GLN A 540 18.31 16.49 -2.08
CA GLN A 540 18.01 15.29 -2.86
C GLN A 540 16.84 14.53 -2.24
N LEU A 541 15.78 14.36 -3.01
CA LEU A 541 14.54 13.73 -2.56
C LEU A 541 14.33 12.40 -3.27
N ILE A 542 13.99 11.35 -2.52
CA ILE A 542 13.55 10.06 -3.05
C ILE A 542 12.07 9.88 -2.67
N ILE A 543 11.17 10.24 -3.59
CA ILE A 543 9.72 10.25 -3.38
C ILE A 543 9.06 9.27 -4.34
N ARG A 544 8.65 8.11 -3.83
CA ARG A 544 8.08 7.06 -4.70
C ARG A 544 6.65 7.35 -5.15
N GLY A 545 5.84 8.00 -4.32
CA GLY A 545 4.42 8.29 -4.55
C GLY A 545 4.16 9.75 -4.92
N ILE A 546 3.29 10.42 -4.16
CA ILE A 546 2.89 11.81 -4.40
C ILE A 546 4.04 12.77 -4.08
N CYS A 547 4.34 13.70 -4.98
CA CYS A 547 5.24 14.82 -4.74
C CYS A 547 4.60 16.12 -5.24
N CYS A 548 4.28 17.04 -4.32
CA CYS A 548 3.74 18.36 -4.64
C CYS A 548 4.83 19.42 -4.86
N LEU A 549 6.09 19.11 -4.54
CA LEU A 549 7.24 19.99 -4.80
C LEU A 549 7.58 19.98 -6.30
N VAL A 550 7.88 21.17 -6.85
CA VAL A 550 8.36 21.39 -8.22
C VAL A 550 9.90 21.54 -8.20
N PRO A 551 10.66 20.58 -8.73
CA PRO A 551 12.13 20.65 -8.70
C PRO A 551 12.72 21.42 -9.89
N GLY A 552 13.95 21.92 -9.72
CA GLY A 552 14.75 22.52 -10.81
C GLY A 552 14.25 23.87 -11.33
N GLN A 553 13.35 24.55 -10.62
CA GLN A 553 12.83 25.84 -11.04
C GLN A 553 13.82 26.96 -10.69
N ALA A 554 14.14 27.79 -11.69
CA ALA A 554 15.10 28.88 -11.54
C ALA A 554 14.72 29.84 -10.39
N GLY A 555 15.70 30.17 -9.54
CA GLY A 555 15.50 31.03 -8.37
C GLY A 555 14.58 30.48 -7.26
N LEU A 556 14.12 29.22 -7.35
CA LEU A 556 13.25 28.60 -6.33
C LEU A 556 13.77 27.23 -5.87
N SER A 557 14.03 26.32 -6.82
CA SER A 557 14.34 24.91 -6.53
C SER A 557 15.48 24.36 -7.39
N GLU A 558 16.37 25.21 -7.88
CA GLU A 558 17.56 24.84 -8.69
C GLU A 558 18.47 23.82 -8.00
N ASN A 559 18.52 23.84 -6.66
CA ASN A 559 19.33 22.93 -5.86
C ASN A 559 18.56 21.68 -5.39
N ILE A 560 17.32 21.49 -5.85
CA ILE A 560 16.46 20.36 -5.49
C ILE A 560 16.35 19.37 -6.64
N THR A 561 16.69 18.12 -6.36
CA THR A 561 16.47 16.99 -7.27
C THR A 561 15.47 16.01 -6.66
N VAL A 562 14.55 15.48 -7.47
CA VAL A 562 13.54 14.50 -7.02
C VAL A 562 13.65 13.25 -7.86
N ARG A 563 13.95 12.12 -7.22
CA ARG A 563 13.97 10.79 -7.81
C ARG A 563 12.77 9.98 -7.35
N ARG A 564 12.20 9.20 -8.27
CA ARG A 564 11.15 8.21 -8.00
C ARG A 564 11.66 6.83 -8.37
N ILE A 565 11.58 5.89 -7.43
CA ILE A 565 11.98 4.49 -7.63
C ILE A 565 10.74 3.61 -7.48
N VAL A 566 10.44 2.86 -8.53
CA VAL A 566 9.41 1.81 -8.57
C VAL A 566 10.06 0.58 -9.18
N ASP A 567 10.05 -0.52 -8.44
CA ASP A 567 10.78 -1.73 -8.78
C ASP A 567 10.10 -2.95 -8.09
N ARG A 568 10.77 -4.11 -8.07
CA ARG A 568 10.36 -5.38 -7.46
C ARG A 568 9.75 -5.21 -6.06
N TYR A 569 10.43 -4.50 -5.17
CA TYR A 569 9.95 -4.22 -3.83
C TYR A 569 9.32 -2.82 -3.76
N LEU A 570 8.30 -2.69 -2.93
CA LEU A 570 7.63 -1.42 -2.71
C LEU A 570 8.49 -0.58 -1.77
N GLU A 571 9.06 0.51 -2.30
CA GLU A 571 9.80 1.48 -1.49
C GLU A 571 8.90 2.06 -0.40
N HIS A 572 9.15 1.77 0.88
CA HIS A 572 8.21 2.16 1.95
C HIS A 572 8.85 2.96 3.08
N GLY A 573 10.12 2.68 3.41
CA GLY A 573 10.85 3.31 4.50
C GLY A 573 10.97 4.82 4.32
N ARG A 574 10.90 5.54 5.44
CA ARG A 574 11.16 7.00 5.49
C ARG A 574 12.45 7.27 6.23
N ILE A 575 13.32 8.05 5.60
CA ILE A 575 14.64 8.42 6.11
C ILE A 575 14.85 9.91 5.86
N PHE A 576 15.35 10.63 6.85
CA PHE A 576 15.65 12.06 6.78
C PHE A 576 17.09 12.26 7.22
N ILE A 577 17.91 12.81 6.33
CA ILE A 577 19.34 13.02 6.55
C ILE A 577 19.63 14.51 6.40
N PHE A 578 20.18 15.11 7.45
CA PHE A 578 20.65 16.50 7.47
C PHE A 578 22.16 16.49 7.68
N HIS A 579 22.90 17.21 6.84
CA HIS A 579 24.37 17.11 6.81
C HIS A 579 25.05 17.60 8.09
N ASN A 580 24.49 18.65 8.69
CA ASN A 580 24.92 19.24 9.96
C ASN A 580 26.44 19.46 10.00
N ASN A 581 26.97 20.12 8.95
CA ASN A 581 28.41 20.42 8.82
C ASN A 581 29.34 19.19 8.98
N GLY A 582 28.87 18.01 8.54
CA GLY A 582 29.63 16.75 8.56
C GLY A 582 29.21 15.79 9.68
N GLU A 583 28.44 16.25 10.67
CA GLU A 583 27.89 15.42 11.74
C GLU A 583 26.46 14.97 11.40
N ASN A 584 26.32 14.16 10.35
CA ASN A 584 25.03 13.77 9.78
C ASN A 584 24.00 13.33 10.85
N ASP A 585 22.87 14.04 10.89
CA ASP A 585 21.69 13.67 11.66
C ASP A 585 20.79 12.80 10.79
N ILE A 586 20.54 11.57 11.23
CA ILE A 586 19.73 10.59 10.50
C ILE A 586 18.52 10.22 11.35
N TYR A 587 17.33 10.50 10.82
CA TYR A 587 16.05 10.11 11.41
C TYR A 587 15.34 9.11 10.51
N MET A 588 14.61 8.19 11.12
CA MET A 588 13.74 7.23 10.43
C MET A 588 12.38 7.19 11.12
N GLY A 589 11.31 6.85 10.42
CA GLY A 589 10.02 6.72 11.09
C GLY A 589 8.83 6.46 10.21
N SER A 590 7.66 6.64 10.80
CA SER A 590 6.38 6.30 10.16
C SER A 590 5.76 7.45 9.35
N ALA A 591 6.25 8.68 9.54
CA ALA A 591 5.67 9.88 8.95
C ALA A 591 6.13 10.10 7.49
N ASP A 592 5.16 10.27 6.60
CA ASP A 592 5.34 11.03 5.36
C ASP A 592 5.08 12.52 5.64
N TRP A 593 5.54 13.42 4.77
CA TRP A 593 5.21 14.86 4.88
C TRP A 593 3.91 15.18 4.14
N MET A 594 2.81 14.65 4.67
CA MET A 594 1.45 15.02 4.24
C MET A 594 0.67 15.64 5.39
N ASN A 595 -0.30 16.50 5.07
CA ASN A 595 -1.13 17.20 6.06
C ASN A 595 -1.66 16.28 7.16
N ARG A 596 -2.21 15.11 6.79
CA ARG A 596 -2.75 14.14 7.76
C ARG A 596 -1.69 13.51 8.67
N ASN A 597 -0.45 13.35 8.20
CA ASN A 597 0.63 12.74 8.99
C ASN A 597 1.21 13.74 9.97
N ILE A 598 1.34 15.01 9.57
CA ILE A 598 1.88 16.07 10.39
C ILE A 598 0.85 16.56 11.42
N TYR A 599 -0.41 16.74 11.01
CA TYR A 599 -1.42 17.47 11.81
C TYR A 599 -2.59 16.63 12.32
N SER A 600 -2.77 15.38 11.91
CA SER A 600 -3.99 14.62 12.26
C SER A 600 -3.73 13.18 12.70
N ARG A 601 -2.46 12.83 12.92
CA ARG A 601 -2.03 11.49 13.32
C ARG A 601 -0.97 11.60 14.41
N ILE A 602 -0.86 10.53 15.18
CA ILE A 602 0.35 10.26 15.96
C ILE A 602 1.27 9.41 15.09
N GLU A 603 2.35 10.04 14.65
CA GLU A 603 3.48 9.43 13.95
C GLU A 603 4.71 9.54 14.86
N VAL A 604 5.64 8.61 14.73
CA VAL A 604 6.92 8.65 15.45
C VAL A 604 8.06 8.52 14.44
N CYS A 605 8.97 9.47 14.48
CA CYS A 605 10.31 9.33 13.92
C CYS A 605 11.33 9.32 15.04
N PHE A 606 12.44 8.62 14.82
CA PHE A 606 13.47 8.36 15.80
C PHE A 606 14.86 8.56 15.18
N PRO A 607 15.82 9.09 15.95
CA PRO A 607 17.19 9.26 15.52
C PRO A 607 17.92 7.92 15.50
N LEU A 608 18.93 7.82 14.63
CA LEU A 608 19.88 6.71 14.62
C LEU A 608 21.20 7.19 15.21
N TYR A 609 21.63 6.65 16.34
CA TYR A 609 22.86 7.10 17.01
C TYR A 609 24.10 6.28 16.68
N ASP A 610 23.95 4.96 16.53
CA ASP A 610 25.07 4.05 16.23
C ASP A 610 25.74 4.42 14.89
N ALA A 611 27.06 4.62 14.93
CA ALA A 611 27.84 5.09 13.80
C ALA A 611 27.93 4.06 12.65
N ASP A 612 27.97 2.76 12.95
CA ASP A 612 27.98 1.71 11.93
C ASP A 612 26.63 1.67 11.20
N LEU A 613 25.54 1.81 11.95
CA LEU A 613 24.19 1.84 11.39
C LEU A 613 23.97 3.13 10.57
N LYS A 614 24.47 4.29 11.02
CA LYS A 614 24.47 5.52 10.23
C LYS A 614 25.20 5.33 8.89
N ARG A 615 26.40 4.74 8.91
CA ARG A 615 27.17 4.43 7.68
C ARG A 615 26.39 3.52 6.74
N LEU A 616 25.80 2.43 7.26
CA LEU A 616 24.98 1.51 6.46
C LEU A 616 23.82 2.24 5.76
N ILE A 617 23.08 3.08 6.48
CA ILE A 617 21.96 3.82 5.90
C ILE A 617 22.44 4.82 4.84
N MET A 618 23.56 5.50 5.06
CA MET A 618 24.16 6.39 4.07
C MET A 618 24.58 5.64 2.79
N GLU A 619 25.13 4.43 2.91
CA GLU A 619 25.46 3.57 1.76
C GLU A 619 24.19 3.13 1.01
N ILE A 620 23.15 2.68 1.72
CA ILE A 620 21.85 2.32 1.12
C ILE A 620 21.26 3.50 0.35
N ILE A 621 21.21 4.68 0.95
CA ILE A 621 20.68 5.88 0.30
C ILE A 621 21.52 6.28 -0.91
N THR A 622 22.85 6.17 -0.81
CA THR A 622 23.75 6.45 -1.93
C THR A 622 23.47 5.53 -3.12
N LEU A 623 23.27 4.22 -2.89
CA LEU A 623 22.88 3.27 -3.93
C LEU A 623 21.53 3.65 -4.57
N GLN A 624 20.56 4.14 -3.78
CA GLN A 624 19.28 4.62 -4.31
C GLN A 624 19.43 5.91 -5.14
N LEU A 625 20.31 6.83 -4.73
CA LEU A 625 20.59 8.06 -5.48
C LEU A 625 21.39 7.79 -6.76
N GLN A 626 22.17 6.70 -6.82
CA GLN A 626 22.95 6.29 -7.98
C GLN A 626 22.18 5.39 -8.95
N ASP A 627 20.96 4.99 -8.61
CA ASP A 627 20.13 4.14 -9.47
C ASP A 627 19.87 4.85 -10.82
N ASN A 628 20.17 4.15 -11.90
CA ASN A 628 19.95 4.62 -13.27
C ASN A 628 19.25 3.57 -14.15
N VAL A 629 18.70 2.52 -13.53
CA VAL A 629 17.94 1.46 -14.19
C VAL A 629 16.45 1.58 -13.90
N GLN A 630 16.10 1.81 -12.63
CA GLN A 630 14.72 1.88 -12.15
C GLN A 630 14.33 3.27 -11.64
N ALA A 631 15.29 4.09 -11.22
CA ALA A 631 14.99 5.47 -10.87
C ALA A 631 14.63 6.32 -12.09
N VAL A 632 13.67 7.22 -11.88
CA VAL A 632 13.37 8.32 -12.79
C VAL A 632 13.50 9.63 -12.05
N ASN A 633 13.90 10.70 -12.73
CA ASN A 633 13.74 12.05 -12.22
C ASN A 633 12.30 12.51 -12.43
N ILE A 634 11.78 13.29 -11.47
CA ILE A 634 10.56 14.06 -11.67
C ILE A 634 10.96 15.43 -12.20
N SER A 635 10.51 15.78 -13.41
CA SER A 635 10.80 17.07 -14.01
C SER A 635 9.92 18.20 -13.45
N ALA A 636 10.24 19.45 -13.80
CA ALA A 636 9.40 20.62 -13.48
C ALA A 636 7.99 20.56 -14.13
N THR A 637 7.75 19.65 -15.07
CA THR A 637 6.44 19.40 -15.70
C THR A 637 5.81 18.08 -15.25
N MET A 638 6.32 17.47 -14.16
CA MET A 638 5.81 16.23 -13.56
C MET A 638 5.99 14.97 -14.43
N GLN A 639 6.91 15.02 -15.40
CA GLN A 639 7.24 13.86 -16.23
C GLN A 639 8.20 12.92 -15.50
N ASN A 640 8.06 11.62 -15.76
CA ASN A 640 8.95 10.57 -15.26
C ASN A 640 10.11 10.37 -16.26
N GLU A 641 11.26 10.99 -16.02
CA GLU A 641 12.42 10.98 -16.93
C GLU A 641 13.43 9.91 -16.53
N ALA A 642 13.77 8.98 -17.43
CA ALA A 642 14.75 7.93 -17.17
C ALA A 642 16.18 8.49 -17.04
N LEU A 643 16.98 7.90 -16.14
CA LEU A 643 18.31 8.38 -15.77
C LEU A 643 19.49 7.73 -16.52
N ASN A 644 19.23 7.00 -17.62
CA ASN A 644 20.19 6.16 -18.37
C ASN A 644 21.67 6.60 -18.28
N GLY A 645 22.52 5.72 -17.75
CA GLY A 645 23.97 5.98 -17.57
C GLY A 645 24.85 4.81 -18.04
N PRO A 646 26.17 5.03 -18.21
CA PRO A 646 27.09 4.03 -18.78
C PRO A 646 27.30 2.80 -17.88
N ASN A 647 27.15 2.96 -16.57
CA ASN A 647 27.28 1.88 -15.59
C ASN A 647 25.91 1.58 -14.98
N PRO A 648 25.18 0.54 -15.44
CA PRO A 648 23.85 0.25 -14.94
C PRO A 648 23.90 -0.16 -13.47
N LEU A 649 23.17 0.57 -12.63
CA LEU A 649 23.00 0.29 -11.21
C LEU A 649 21.51 0.24 -10.89
N ARG A 650 21.07 -0.91 -10.40
CA ARG A 650 19.72 -1.12 -9.86
C ARG A 650 19.82 -1.19 -8.33
N SER A 651 19.27 -0.19 -7.66
CA SER A 651 19.47 0.01 -6.23
C SER A 651 19.00 -1.17 -5.38
N GLN A 652 17.83 -1.75 -5.64
CA GLN A 652 17.33 -2.87 -4.84
C GLN A 652 18.22 -4.11 -4.92
N GLU A 653 18.82 -4.36 -6.09
CA GLU A 653 19.78 -5.46 -6.26
C GLU A 653 21.11 -5.16 -5.56
N ALA A 654 21.62 -3.93 -5.70
CA ALA A 654 22.86 -3.51 -5.04
C ALA A 654 22.72 -3.53 -3.51
N ILE A 655 21.58 -3.06 -2.96
CA ILE A 655 21.26 -3.12 -1.53
C ILE A 655 21.17 -4.56 -1.05
N TYR A 656 20.51 -5.43 -1.82
CA TYR A 656 20.48 -6.86 -1.51
C TYR A 656 21.90 -7.44 -1.41
N GLN A 657 22.79 -7.15 -2.37
CA GLN A 657 24.17 -7.62 -2.36
C GLN A 657 24.99 -7.03 -1.20
N LEU A 658 24.79 -5.76 -0.86
CA LEU A 658 25.40 -5.09 0.29
C LEU A 658 25.03 -5.81 1.59
N LEU A 659 23.73 -6.01 1.82
CA LEU A 659 23.20 -6.60 3.06
C LEU A 659 23.48 -8.09 3.20
N GLN A 660 23.77 -8.81 2.11
CA GLN A 660 24.26 -10.19 2.18
C GLN A 660 25.69 -10.30 2.72
N LYS A 661 26.48 -9.23 2.60
CA LYS A 661 27.87 -9.18 3.09
C LYS A 661 27.97 -8.50 4.46
N PHE A 662 27.00 -7.66 4.78
CA PHE A 662 26.91 -6.97 6.06
C PHE A 662 26.70 -8.00 7.18
N ASN A 663 27.54 -7.97 8.23
CA ASN A 663 27.54 -8.89 9.37
C ASN A 663 27.95 -10.35 9.07
N VAL A 664 28.75 -10.60 8.02
CA VAL A 664 29.44 -11.90 7.79
C VAL A 664 30.78 -12.00 8.56
N ASN A 665 31.16 -10.97 9.33
CA ASN A 665 32.38 -10.96 10.15
C ASN A 665 32.10 -11.16 11.63
#